data_AF-A0A8T9SCM1-F1
#
_entry.id   AF-A0A8T9SCM1-F1
#
_cell.length_a   1.000
_cell.length_b   1.000
_cell.length_c   1.000
_cell.angle_alpha   90.00
_cell.angle_beta   90.00
_cell.angle_gamma   90.00
#
_symmetry.space_group_name_H-M   'P 1'
#
loop_
_entity.id
_entity.type
_entity.pdbx_description
1 polymer ?
#
loop_
_entity_poly.entity_id
_entity_poly.type
_entity_poly.pdbx_seq_one_letter_code
_entity_poly.pdbx_strand_id
1 'polypeptide(L)'
;MKNLLTRPLFHVALLATSVGGMLAWSGQHNTLEASSHREAPLIADDPLADNTDLYAFRSPEFPGNDANAAVTIIANYIPLELPQGGPNYNTFGENVRYEIHIKNGTAGNAGDDITYRFTFTRTNQDPTTFFNIRLGQQNLKTTYICEKSTGGGAFSTIVSNGIVPPPNVGPRSITSAAGLNTTYATLMTNAIQTLADGTKIFCGPTDDPFFADLGGIFDLGGIRAPGSARDGLARKNTHAIAMQIPVSLLKKASAPALTGTTNILDSNYIIGVWASASRPSTRVLSATGAAPTTSGNYVQVSRIGMPLLNEVINPIGAKDAWNAGSPYAEVAATDDYLSNPELGLYMADNVPVAPAAPKPAGQTYYGEAVPGLGPLRIQSKSLAGQALLGGSSFAGFDFRNGAAGVSALAGTPLVAGTALAPLASGGYGEYLLRPGKPRSVDILPIFHTGVPNAIPYQLATGKAGNPLAAGKPFINNFLLVGASANNPGGDMLRLNMAVQPTARNSADFSSDGLLAAAVLGLTDSRYNASNALQAIPNMDGFPNGRRLEDDVTRIELKAVGGVVLAAIGLWYDDYTPSSTNPVTAQLGRVLGFNAGVSANDTTFRISFPYVQTPWSGTTAQRVALAQRSASLGLSPNLTVAQAFPNPFVDRTTLHFELPTRGTLSLVISDATGRRVATVAKDKAFAQGVNELTWTPGRDVAPGQYIATLYNGSTVVQSVRIERQ
;
A
#
# COMPACT_ATOMS: atom_id res chain seq x y z
N MET A 1 -73.92 -21.48 -14.12
CA MET A 1 -73.51 -20.24 -14.82
C MET A 1 -72.55 -19.51 -13.90
N LYS A 2 -71.24 -19.71 -14.08
CA LYS A 2 -70.30 -18.75 -14.71
C LYS A 2 -70.22 -17.40 -14.00
N ASN A 3 -69.06 -17.23 -13.35
CA ASN A 3 -68.36 -16.01 -12.92
C ASN A 3 -68.75 -14.74 -13.67
N LEU A 4 -68.72 -13.60 -12.96
CA LEU A 4 -68.10 -12.39 -13.46
C LEU A 4 -67.80 -11.42 -12.31
N LEU A 5 -66.54 -10.93 -12.35
CA LEU A 5 -66.00 -9.72 -11.73
C LEU A 5 -65.66 -9.77 -10.24
N THR A 6 -64.43 -9.51 -9.79
CA THR A 6 -63.05 -9.71 -10.28
C THR A 6 -62.21 -9.18 -9.12
N ARG A 7 -61.22 -9.97 -8.69
CA ARG A 7 -60.13 -9.53 -7.82
C ARG A 7 -59.04 -8.88 -8.70
N PRO A 8 -58.88 -7.54 -8.71
CA PRO A 8 -57.55 -7.01 -9.07
C PRO A 8 -57.02 -5.95 -8.09
N LEU A 9 -57.70 -5.67 -6.97
CA LEU A 9 -57.27 -4.59 -6.06
C LEU A 9 -56.46 -5.05 -4.84
N PHE A 10 -56.57 -6.32 -4.43
CA PHE A 10 -55.87 -6.80 -3.23
C PHE A 10 -54.46 -7.34 -3.49
N HIS A 11 -54.12 -7.70 -4.73
CA HIS A 11 -52.77 -8.16 -5.09
C HIS A 11 -51.85 -7.00 -5.53
N VAL A 12 -52.42 -5.88 -5.98
CA VAL A 12 -51.65 -4.67 -6.32
C VAL A 12 -51.22 -3.91 -5.06
N ALA A 13 -52.02 -3.92 -3.99
CA ALA A 13 -51.64 -3.32 -2.72
C ALA A 13 -50.49 -4.06 -2.02
N LEU A 14 -50.44 -5.40 -2.09
CA LEU A 14 -49.36 -6.18 -1.47
C LEU A 14 -48.04 -6.18 -2.26
N LEU A 15 -48.09 -5.93 -3.58
CA LEU A 15 -46.88 -5.70 -4.38
C LEU A 15 -46.31 -4.28 -4.17
N ALA A 16 -47.18 -3.28 -3.93
CA ALA A 16 -46.73 -1.90 -3.72
C ALA A 16 -46.00 -1.70 -2.38
N THR A 17 -46.37 -2.42 -1.31
CA THR A 17 -45.66 -2.36 -0.02
C THR A 17 -44.43 -3.26 0.08
N SER A 18 -44.26 -4.25 -0.80
CA SER A 18 -43.04 -5.07 -0.85
C SER A 18 -41.96 -4.49 -1.78
N VAL A 19 -42.35 -3.76 -2.83
CA VAL A 19 -41.41 -3.04 -3.71
C VAL A 19 -40.98 -1.69 -3.11
N GLY A 20 -41.85 -1.00 -2.37
CA GLY A 20 -41.49 0.25 -1.67
C GLY A 20 -40.58 0.05 -0.44
N GLY A 21 -40.65 -1.10 0.24
CA GLY A 21 -39.80 -1.44 1.38
C GLY A 21 -38.39 -1.93 1.00
N MET A 22 -38.21 -2.52 -0.19
CA MET A 22 -36.88 -2.92 -0.68
C MET A 22 -36.12 -1.80 -1.39
N LEU A 23 -36.82 -0.78 -1.92
CA LEU A 23 -36.18 0.37 -2.57
C LEU A 23 -35.82 1.51 -1.61
N ALA A 24 -36.34 1.50 -0.38
CA ALA A 24 -35.99 2.47 0.67
C ALA A 24 -34.85 1.98 1.61
N TRP A 25 -34.34 0.77 1.41
CA TRP A 25 -33.19 0.21 2.14
C TRP A 25 -32.02 -0.22 1.22
N SER A 26 -31.99 0.24 -0.03
CA SER A 26 -30.86 0.02 -0.94
C SER A 26 -30.17 1.31 -1.40
N GLY A 27 -30.46 2.44 -0.75
CA GLY A 27 -29.92 3.77 -1.11
C GLY A 27 -28.66 4.19 -0.35
N GLN A 28 -28.26 3.47 0.70
CA GLN A 28 -26.92 3.58 1.25
C GLN A 28 -26.03 2.62 0.47
N HIS A 29 -25.51 3.08 -0.67
CA HIS A 29 -24.27 2.54 -1.18
C HIS A 29 -23.21 2.85 -0.11
N ASN A 30 -23.05 1.93 0.84
CA ASN A 30 -21.75 1.71 1.44
C ASN A 30 -20.84 1.43 0.25
N THR A 31 -20.01 2.40 -0.12
CA THR A 31 -18.80 2.08 -0.86
C THR A 31 -18.09 1.05 0.01
N LEU A 32 -18.08 -0.19 -0.45
CA LEU A 32 -17.16 -1.20 0.04
C LEU A 32 -15.76 -0.65 -0.29
N GLU A 33 -15.21 0.15 0.62
CA GLU A 33 -13.80 0.50 0.62
C GLU A 33 -13.06 -0.75 1.12
N ALA A 34 -12.86 -1.70 0.20
CA ALA A 34 -11.85 -2.73 0.35
C ALA A 34 -10.55 -2.10 -0.12
N SER A 35 -9.56 -2.02 0.75
CA SER A 35 -8.19 -1.61 0.49
C SER A 35 -7.28 -2.54 1.29
N SER A 36 -5.95 -2.41 1.19
CA SER A 36 -5.00 -2.96 2.19
C SER A 36 -5.34 -2.58 3.64
N HIS A 37 -6.27 -1.64 3.75
CA HIS A 37 -6.96 -1.12 4.89
C HIS A 37 -8.37 -1.74 4.89
N ARG A 38 -8.60 -2.81 5.67
CA ARG A 38 -9.81 -3.65 5.65
C ARG A 38 -9.81 -4.67 4.51
N GLU A 39 -8.70 -5.37 4.36
CA GLU A 39 -8.41 -6.29 3.26
C GLU A 39 -9.24 -7.58 3.29
N ALA A 40 -9.76 -7.98 4.45
CA ALA A 40 -10.62 -9.15 4.63
C ALA A 40 -11.94 -8.81 5.37
N PRO A 41 -13.05 -9.55 5.13
CA PRO A 41 -14.34 -9.28 5.76
C PRO A 41 -14.32 -9.20 7.30
N LEU A 42 -13.64 -10.11 8.00
CA LEU A 42 -13.64 -10.12 9.47
C LEU A 42 -12.77 -9.01 10.05
N ILE A 43 -11.63 -8.71 9.43
CA ILE A 43 -10.74 -7.65 9.92
C ILE A 43 -11.32 -6.26 9.63
N ALA A 44 -12.14 -6.13 8.58
CA ALA A 44 -12.90 -4.92 8.28
C ALA A 44 -13.86 -4.49 9.40
N ASP A 45 -14.25 -5.41 10.27
CA ASP A 45 -15.07 -5.21 11.47
C ASP A 45 -14.25 -5.10 12.77
N ASP A 46 -12.92 -5.29 12.69
CA ASP A 46 -11.97 -5.13 13.80
C ASP A 46 -10.78 -4.21 13.44
N PRO A 47 -11.03 -2.91 13.19
CA PRO A 47 -10.01 -1.98 12.69
C PRO A 47 -8.83 -1.78 13.64
N LEU A 48 -8.95 -2.10 14.94
CA LEU A 48 -7.84 -1.96 15.88
C LEU A 48 -6.79 -3.06 15.73
N ALA A 49 -7.15 -4.20 15.13
CA ALA A 49 -6.24 -5.31 14.84
C ALA A 49 -5.83 -5.38 13.37
N ASP A 50 -6.38 -4.50 12.53
CA ASP A 50 -6.12 -4.41 11.10
C ASP A 50 -4.69 -3.91 10.87
N ASN A 51 -3.83 -4.82 10.39
CA ASN A 51 -2.48 -4.51 9.97
C ASN A 51 -2.51 -4.01 8.53
N THR A 52 -2.41 -2.70 8.33
CA THR A 52 -2.60 -2.10 7.01
C THR A 52 -1.40 -2.26 6.08
N ASP A 53 -0.18 -2.15 6.63
CA ASP A 53 1.05 -2.18 5.85
C ASP A 53 2.25 -2.66 6.67
N LEU A 54 3.24 -3.23 5.96
CA LEU A 54 4.56 -3.51 6.48
C LEU A 54 5.63 -2.96 5.54
N TYR A 55 6.66 -2.36 6.13
CA TYR A 55 7.86 -1.86 5.47
C TYR A 55 9.10 -2.46 6.14
N ALA A 56 10.10 -2.82 5.35
CA ALA A 56 11.39 -3.31 5.84
C ALA A 56 12.48 -2.90 4.85
N PHE A 57 13.39 -2.00 5.23
CA PHE A 57 14.40 -1.46 4.32
C PHE A 57 15.70 -1.13 5.04
N ARG A 58 16.82 -1.14 4.31
CA ARG A 58 18.09 -0.64 4.84
C ARG A 58 18.00 0.86 5.10
N SER A 59 18.34 1.25 6.33
CA SER A 59 18.24 2.63 6.80
C SER A 59 19.11 3.58 5.95
N PRO A 60 18.54 4.60 5.29
CA PRO A 60 19.30 5.56 4.50
C PRO A 60 20.15 6.51 5.35
N GLU A 61 19.92 6.61 6.67
CA GLU A 61 20.82 7.29 7.61
C GLU A 61 22.19 6.61 7.72
N PHE A 62 22.23 5.29 7.49
CA PHE A 62 23.44 4.46 7.56
C PHE A 62 23.65 3.70 6.24
N PRO A 63 23.98 4.42 5.15
CA PRO A 63 24.03 3.86 3.81
C PRO A 63 25.27 2.97 3.58
N GLY A 64 26.30 3.14 4.39
CA GLY A 64 27.50 2.30 4.39
C GLY A 64 27.20 0.88 4.83
N ASN A 65 27.88 -0.08 4.20
CA ASN A 65 28.01 -1.43 4.75
C ASN A 65 29.15 -1.41 5.78
N ASP A 66 28.81 -1.06 7.01
CA ASP A 66 29.74 -0.99 8.14
C ASP A 66 29.02 -1.32 9.47
N ALA A 67 29.72 -1.14 10.59
CA ALA A 67 29.19 -1.45 11.93
C ALA A 67 27.94 -0.66 12.32
N ASN A 68 27.65 0.48 11.69
CA ASN A 68 26.48 1.32 11.96
C ASN A 68 25.28 0.97 11.07
N ALA A 69 25.45 0.05 10.11
CA ALA A 69 24.36 -0.39 9.25
C ALA A 69 23.14 -0.84 10.07
N ALA A 70 21.96 -0.35 9.71
CA ALA A 70 20.69 -0.70 10.37
C ALA A 70 19.57 -0.97 9.35
N VAL A 71 18.58 -1.75 9.77
CA VAL A 71 17.32 -1.95 9.06
C VAL A 71 16.22 -1.18 9.79
N THR A 72 15.36 -0.52 9.03
CA THR A 72 14.12 0.05 9.55
C THR A 72 12.95 -0.88 9.19
N ILE A 73 12.16 -1.27 10.19
CA ILE A 73 10.92 -2.03 10.04
C ILE A 73 9.77 -1.16 10.55
N ILE A 74 8.68 -1.06 9.80
CA ILE A 74 7.49 -0.28 10.18
C ILE A 74 6.25 -1.12 9.90
N ALA A 75 5.50 -1.46 10.94
CA ALA A 75 4.20 -2.10 10.82
C ALA A 75 3.11 -1.06 11.14
N ASN A 76 2.25 -0.79 10.19
CA ASN A 76 1.12 0.12 10.36
C ASN A 76 -0.15 -0.65 10.72
N TYR A 77 -0.95 -0.02 11.56
CA TYR A 77 -2.21 -0.54 12.03
C TYR A 77 -3.25 0.56 12.05
N ILE A 78 -4.52 0.16 12.03
CA ILE A 78 -5.68 1.05 12.11
C ILE A 78 -5.83 1.89 10.84
N PRO A 79 -6.72 1.48 9.93
CA PRO A 79 -6.87 2.13 8.65
C PRO A 79 -7.62 3.46 8.71
N LEU A 80 -7.32 4.34 7.73
CA LEU A 80 -8.19 5.44 7.30
C LEU A 80 -8.57 6.41 8.43
N GLU A 81 -7.65 6.68 9.35
CA GLU A 81 -7.97 7.47 10.53
C GLU A 81 -8.26 8.92 10.15
N LEU A 82 -9.46 9.39 10.49
CA LEU A 82 -9.83 10.78 10.32
C LEU A 82 -9.16 11.64 11.40
N PRO A 83 -8.32 12.62 11.04
CA PRO A 83 -7.65 13.45 12.04
C PRO A 83 -8.62 14.28 12.89
N GLN A 84 -9.79 14.62 12.33
CA GLN A 84 -10.88 15.32 13.00
C GLN A 84 -11.93 14.39 13.64
N GLY A 85 -11.66 13.09 13.74
CA GLY A 85 -12.59 12.05 14.21
C GLY A 85 -12.92 12.07 15.71
N GLY A 86 -12.72 13.20 16.40
CA GLY A 86 -13.02 13.32 17.83
C GLY A 86 -14.52 13.18 18.17
N PRO A 87 -14.89 13.15 19.46
CA PRO A 87 -14.07 13.46 20.64
C PRO A 87 -13.19 12.29 21.14
N ASN A 88 -13.42 11.07 20.64
CA ASN A 88 -12.58 9.89 20.91
C ASN A 88 -11.80 9.55 19.66
N TYR A 89 -10.47 9.57 19.77
CA TYR A 89 -9.57 9.31 18.65
C TYR A 89 -9.12 7.86 18.67
N ASN A 90 -8.63 7.39 17.52
CA ASN A 90 -8.03 6.07 17.40
C ASN A 90 -6.78 5.94 18.27
N THR A 91 -6.51 4.70 18.69
CA THR A 91 -5.39 4.33 19.55
C THR A 91 -5.18 2.82 19.46
N PHE A 92 -3.97 2.34 19.68
CA PHE A 92 -3.71 0.92 19.87
C PHE A 92 -4.64 0.31 20.94
N GLY A 93 -5.24 -0.84 20.62
CA GLY A 93 -6.09 -1.60 21.53
C GLY A 93 -5.32 -2.27 22.67
N GLU A 94 -5.88 -2.23 23.89
CA GLU A 94 -5.30 -2.84 25.11
C GLU A 94 -5.45 -4.37 25.17
N ASN A 95 -6.36 -4.91 24.34
CA ASN A 95 -6.64 -6.34 24.20
C ASN A 95 -6.24 -6.86 22.81
N VAL A 96 -5.21 -6.26 22.22
CA VAL A 96 -4.53 -6.74 21.01
C VAL A 96 -3.08 -6.99 21.37
N ARG A 97 -2.55 -8.10 20.86
CA ARG A 97 -1.12 -8.37 20.82
C ARG A 97 -0.61 -8.05 19.43
N TYR A 98 0.23 -7.03 19.31
CA TYR A 98 0.89 -6.67 18.06
C TYR A 98 2.30 -7.25 18.06
N GLU A 99 2.69 -7.90 16.97
CA GLU A 99 3.99 -8.55 16.86
C GLU A 99 4.67 -8.22 15.53
N ILE A 100 5.98 -7.96 15.61
CA ILE A 100 6.89 -7.93 14.47
C ILE A 100 7.78 -9.17 14.57
N HIS A 101 7.82 -9.92 13.49
CA HIS A 101 8.45 -11.23 13.42
C HIS A 101 9.59 -11.20 12.41
N ILE A 102 10.72 -11.80 12.77
CA ILE A 102 11.92 -11.81 11.94
C ILE A 102 12.47 -13.24 11.85
N LYS A 103 12.60 -13.72 10.62
CA LYS A 103 13.37 -14.91 10.26
C LYS A 103 14.75 -14.49 9.79
N ASN A 104 15.80 -15.03 10.38
CA ASN A 104 17.18 -14.87 9.91
C ASN A 104 17.98 -16.18 9.88
N GLY A 105 17.44 -17.27 10.42
CA GLY A 105 17.99 -18.62 10.36
C GLY A 105 17.62 -19.38 9.09
N THR A 106 18.32 -20.49 8.82
CA THR A 106 18.03 -21.38 7.69
C THR A 106 16.88 -22.35 7.98
N ALA A 107 16.37 -23.01 6.93
CA ALA A 107 15.37 -24.06 7.03
C ALA A 107 15.76 -25.13 8.08
N GLY A 108 14.86 -25.40 9.04
CA GLY A 108 15.04 -26.45 10.06
C GLY A 108 14.39 -26.19 11.41
N ASN A 109 14.28 -24.93 11.86
CA ASN A 109 13.45 -24.55 13.01
C ASN A 109 12.13 -23.94 12.51
N ALA A 110 11.00 -24.57 12.83
CA ALA A 110 9.69 -23.99 12.59
C ALA A 110 9.54 -22.73 13.46
N GLY A 111 9.18 -21.60 12.85
CA GLY A 111 8.94 -20.33 13.54
C GLY A 111 10.03 -19.27 13.37
N ASP A 112 9.77 -18.13 14.00
CA ASP A 112 10.57 -16.92 13.94
C ASP A 112 11.83 -17.03 14.82
N ASP A 113 12.90 -16.40 14.37
CA ASP A 113 14.16 -16.36 15.13
C ASP A 113 14.17 -15.19 16.11
N ILE A 114 13.44 -14.12 15.81
CA ILE A 114 13.23 -12.98 16.70
C ILE A 114 11.77 -12.52 16.59
N THR A 115 11.11 -12.35 17.72
CA THR A 115 9.77 -11.75 17.79
C THR A 115 9.78 -10.59 18.77
N TYR A 116 9.28 -9.44 18.33
CA TYR A 116 9.01 -8.28 19.18
C TYR A 116 7.51 -8.17 19.41
N ARG A 117 7.09 -8.14 20.67
CA ARG A 117 5.70 -8.05 21.09
C ARG A 117 5.43 -6.72 21.78
N PHE A 118 4.36 -6.05 21.35
CA PHE A 118 3.91 -4.79 21.91
C PHE A 118 2.55 -4.98 22.58
N THR A 119 2.46 -4.58 23.85
CA THR A 119 1.20 -4.55 24.62
C THR A 119 0.98 -3.13 25.12
N PHE A 120 -0.21 -2.59 24.86
CA PHE A 120 -0.55 -1.21 25.15
C PHE A 120 -1.49 -1.10 26.36
N THR A 121 -1.39 0.01 27.09
CA THR A 121 -2.26 0.30 28.24
C THR A 121 -2.64 1.78 28.21
N ARG A 122 -3.87 2.08 28.64
CA ARG A 122 -4.42 3.44 28.61
C ARG A 122 -4.82 3.91 30.00
N THR A 123 -4.59 5.18 30.26
CA THR A 123 -4.99 5.84 31.51
C THR A 123 -5.60 7.20 31.24
N ASN A 124 -6.59 7.60 32.03
CA ASN A 124 -7.11 8.96 32.02
C ASN A 124 -6.39 9.78 33.09
N GLN A 125 -5.77 10.89 32.69
CA GLN A 125 -5.12 11.78 33.65
C GLN A 125 -6.10 12.80 34.27
N ASP A 126 -7.19 13.15 33.56
CA ASP A 126 -8.26 14.00 34.08
C ASP A 126 -9.63 13.49 33.61
N PRO A 127 -10.20 12.48 34.29
CA PRO A 127 -11.48 11.88 33.88
C PRO A 127 -12.69 12.81 34.07
N THR A 128 -12.52 14.04 34.57
CA THR A 128 -13.62 14.98 34.82
C THR A 128 -14.03 15.78 33.57
N THR A 129 -13.37 15.56 32.44
CA THR A 129 -13.61 16.27 31.18
C THR A 129 -13.77 15.33 30.01
N PHE A 130 -14.57 15.76 29.02
CA PHE A 130 -14.66 15.08 27.73
C PHE A 130 -13.52 15.45 26.78
N PHE A 131 -12.79 16.55 27.04
CA PHE A 131 -11.62 16.90 26.24
C PHE A 131 -10.51 15.87 26.42
N ASN A 132 -9.94 15.41 25.30
CA ASN A 132 -8.82 14.47 25.32
C ASN A 132 -7.57 15.11 25.95
N ILE A 133 -7.35 16.41 25.75
CA ILE A 133 -6.18 17.13 26.25
C ILE A 133 -6.61 18.48 26.81
N ARG A 134 -6.19 18.80 28.04
CA ARG A 134 -6.27 20.16 28.60
C ARG A 134 -5.28 20.32 29.77
N LEU A 135 -4.80 21.54 29.97
CA LEU A 135 -4.01 21.94 31.15
C LEU A 135 -2.83 21.01 31.45
N GLY A 136 -2.10 20.58 30.41
CA GLY A 136 -0.97 19.66 30.53
C GLY A 136 -1.33 18.19 30.79
N GLN A 137 -2.62 17.83 30.88
CA GLN A 137 -3.11 16.47 31.10
C GLN A 137 -3.68 15.87 29.80
N GLN A 138 -3.54 14.55 29.66
CA GLN A 138 -4.03 13.73 28.56
C GLN A 138 -4.94 12.61 29.08
N ASN A 139 -6.16 12.55 28.57
CA ASN A 139 -7.04 11.40 28.70
C ASN A 139 -6.75 10.37 27.60
N LEU A 140 -7.00 9.10 27.89
CA LEU A 140 -6.58 7.99 27.04
C LEU A 140 -5.07 8.03 26.74
N LYS A 141 -4.28 8.49 27.72
CA LYS A 141 -2.82 8.46 27.63
C LYS A 141 -2.37 7.02 27.49
N THR A 142 -1.70 6.73 26.38
CA THR A 142 -1.31 5.38 26.00
C THR A 142 0.18 5.17 26.25
N THR A 143 0.51 4.07 26.91
CA THR A 143 1.87 3.57 27.09
C THR A 143 1.97 2.14 26.57
N TYR A 144 3.18 1.64 26.43
CA TYR A 144 3.42 0.28 25.98
C TYR A 144 4.58 -0.39 26.70
N ILE A 145 4.50 -1.72 26.78
CA ILE A 145 5.66 -2.58 26.98
C ILE A 145 6.08 -3.17 25.63
N CYS A 146 7.38 -3.30 25.41
CA CYS A 146 7.94 -4.08 24.31
C CYS A 146 8.73 -5.24 24.90
N GLU A 147 8.41 -6.45 24.44
CA GLU A 147 9.06 -7.68 24.85
C GLU A 147 9.71 -8.35 23.64
N LYS A 148 10.86 -8.99 23.84
CA LYS A 148 11.59 -9.71 22.81
C LYS A 148 11.71 -11.19 23.15
N SER A 149 11.38 -12.05 22.19
CA SER A 149 11.76 -13.47 22.17
C SER A 149 12.84 -13.70 21.12
N THR A 150 13.77 -14.62 21.40
CA THR A 150 14.83 -15.04 20.47
C THR A 150 14.84 -16.58 20.41
N GLY A 151 14.86 -17.14 19.20
CA GLY A 151 14.84 -18.58 18.95
C GLY A 151 13.61 -19.30 19.50
N GLY A 152 12.46 -18.62 19.56
CA GLY A 152 11.23 -19.15 20.17
C GLY A 152 11.26 -19.30 21.70
N GLY A 153 12.26 -18.69 22.37
CA GLY A 153 12.39 -18.70 23.82
C GLY A 153 11.34 -17.86 24.56
N ALA A 154 11.46 -17.79 25.88
CA ALA A 154 10.63 -16.91 26.70
C ALA A 154 10.80 -15.43 26.31
N PHE A 155 9.72 -14.66 26.42
CA PHE A 155 9.74 -13.22 26.20
C PHE A 155 10.46 -12.50 27.35
N SER A 156 11.27 -11.50 26.99
CA SER A 156 11.98 -10.62 27.92
C SER A 156 11.58 -9.18 27.68
N THR A 157 11.20 -8.43 28.71
CA THR A 157 10.84 -7.01 28.58
C THR A 157 12.09 -6.18 28.24
N ILE A 158 12.07 -5.49 27.11
CA ILE A 158 13.14 -4.59 26.67
C ILE A 158 12.75 -3.11 26.76
N VAL A 159 11.44 -2.82 26.83
CA VAL A 159 10.88 -1.51 27.18
C VAL A 159 9.73 -1.73 28.15
N SER A 160 9.77 -1.10 29.33
CA SER A 160 8.75 -1.27 30.37
C SER A 160 7.75 -0.12 30.48
N ASN A 161 8.04 1.05 29.89
CA ASN A 161 7.17 2.23 29.97
C ASN A 161 7.37 3.13 28.74
N GLY A 162 7.22 2.56 27.55
CA GLY A 162 7.22 3.32 26.30
C GLY A 162 5.99 4.22 26.21
N ILE A 163 6.11 5.38 25.57
CA ILE A 163 5.04 6.37 25.48
C ILE A 163 4.55 6.43 24.02
N VAL A 164 3.23 6.50 23.85
CA VAL A 164 2.61 6.82 22.56
C VAL A 164 2.23 8.31 22.58
N PRO A 165 2.66 9.13 21.60
CA PRO A 165 2.25 10.52 21.53
C PRO A 165 0.73 10.63 21.33
N PRO A 166 0.06 11.66 21.87
CA PRO A 166 -1.37 11.83 21.70
C PRO A 166 -1.74 12.05 20.22
N PRO A 167 -3.01 11.81 19.84
CA PRO A 167 -3.54 12.27 18.56
C PRO A 167 -3.29 13.77 18.33
N ASN A 168 -3.03 14.17 17.07
CA ASN A 168 -2.84 15.58 16.71
C ASN A 168 -4.19 16.33 16.63
N VAL A 169 -4.84 16.53 17.78
CA VAL A 169 -6.17 17.14 17.89
C VAL A 169 -6.22 18.52 17.24
N GLY A 170 -5.22 19.36 17.49
CA GLY A 170 -5.16 20.73 16.96
C GLY A 170 -4.36 21.70 17.83
N PRO A 171 -4.13 22.92 17.34
CA PRO A 171 -3.26 23.91 18.00
C PRO A 171 -3.63 24.21 19.45
N ARG A 172 -4.93 24.24 19.80
CA ARG A 172 -5.34 24.49 21.20
C ARG A 172 -4.91 23.35 22.12
N SER A 173 -5.03 22.11 21.69
CA SER A 173 -4.67 20.93 22.49
C SER A 173 -3.16 20.69 22.51
N ILE A 174 -2.46 20.96 21.41
CA ILE A 174 -1.03 20.64 21.30
C ILE A 174 -0.14 21.82 21.71
N THR A 175 -0.26 22.96 21.04
CA THR A 175 0.71 24.06 21.12
C THR A 175 0.34 25.16 22.12
N SER A 176 -0.91 25.23 22.58
CA SER A 176 -1.34 26.31 23.47
C SER A 176 -1.11 25.99 24.94
N ALA A 177 -1.08 27.04 25.77
CA ALA A 177 -1.04 26.93 27.24
C ALA A 177 -2.25 26.23 27.86
N ALA A 178 -3.39 26.16 27.14
CA ALA A 178 -4.56 25.41 27.57
C ALA A 178 -4.44 23.90 27.26
N GLY A 179 -3.43 23.49 26.49
CA GLY A 179 -3.15 22.11 26.08
C GLY A 179 -1.84 21.61 26.66
N LEU A 180 -1.01 20.96 25.84
CA LEU A 180 0.32 20.45 26.23
C LEU A 180 1.45 21.49 26.10
N ASN A 181 1.18 22.66 25.53
CA ASN A 181 2.13 23.75 25.38
C ASN A 181 3.47 23.33 24.72
N THR A 182 3.40 22.49 23.69
CA THR A 182 4.57 21.95 22.97
C THR A 182 4.28 21.78 21.48
N THR A 183 5.28 21.44 20.67
CA THR A 183 5.06 21.11 19.26
C THR A 183 4.79 19.62 19.07
N TYR A 184 4.05 19.26 18.03
CA TYR A 184 3.82 17.85 17.72
C TYR A 184 5.12 17.12 17.38
N ALA A 185 6.04 17.79 16.68
CA ALA A 185 7.36 17.24 16.38
C ALA A 185 8.14 16.88 17.66
N THR A 186 8.06 17.73 18.69
CA THR A 186 8.67 17.43 20.01
C THR A 186 8.01 16.22 20.67
N LEU A 187 6.67 16.09 20.62
CA LEU A 187 5.96 14.93 21.17
C LEU A 187 6.41 13.63 20.49
N MET A 188 6.49 13.64 19.15
CA MET A 188 6.92 12.50 18.35
C MET A 188 8.38 12.12 18.64
N THR A 189 9.29 13.10 18.69
CA THR A 189 10.71 12.86 19.02
C THR A 189 10.87 12.29 20.43
N ASN A 190 10.16 12.83 21.41
CA ASN A 190 10.25 12.37 22.81
C ASN A 190 9.66 10.96 23.02
N ALA A 191 8.84 10.47 22.09
CA ALA A 191 8.29 9.12 22.13
C ALA A 191 9.30 8.06 21.64
N ILE A 192 10.39 8.45 20.97
CA ILE A 192 11.41 7.52 20.46
C ILE A 192 12.21 6.95 21.64
N GLN A 193 12.12 5.63 21.83
CA GLN A 193 12.98 4.88 22.74
C GLN A 193 14.28 4.50 22.02
N THR A 194 15.43 4.68 22.68
CA THR A 194 16.73 4.18 22.19
C THR A 194 17.28 3.21 23.22
N LEU A 195 17.52 1.97 22.80
CA LEU A 195 18.02 0.90 23.65
C LEU A 195 19.55 0.87 23.68
N ALA A 196 20.12 0.19 24.67
CA ALA A 196 21.57 0.07 24.85
C ALA A 196 22.26 -0.67 23.68
N ASP A 197 21.53 -1.53 22.97
CA ASP A 197 22.03 -2.25 21.79
C ASP A 197 21.95 -1.42 20.49
N GLY A 198 21.54 -0.15 20.57
CA GLY A 198 21.39 0.75 19.42
C GLY A 198 20.03 0.66 18.73
N THR A 199 19.15 -0.26 19.14
CA THR A 199 17.78 -0.34 18.60
C THR A 199 16.99 0.91 18.96
N LYS A 200 16.29 1.51 17.98
CA LYS A 200 15.30 2.57 18.23
C LYS A 200 13.89 2.04 18.02
N ILE A 201 12.95 2.51 18.82
CA ILE A 201 11.54 2.12 18.76
C ILE A 201 10.66 3.38 18.84
N PHE A 202 9.66 3.45 17.98
CA PHE A 202 8.60 4.45 18.02
C PHE A 202 7.24 3.76 17.85
N CYS A 203 6.26 4.15 18.67
CA CYS A 203 4.87 3.71 18.51
C CYS A 203 3.95 4.92 18.57
N GLY A 204 3.11 5.13 17.55
CA GLY A 204 2.07 6.17 17.63
C GLY A 204 1.45 6.58 16.31
N PRO A 205 0.52 7.55 16.35
CA PRO A 205 -0.15 8.04 15.17
C PRO A 205 0.83 8.78 14.26
N THR A 206 0.69 8.55 12.96
CA THR A 206 1.47 9.14 11.87
C THR A 206 0.56 9.48 10.71
N ASP A 207 1.06 10.26 9.76
CA ASP A 207 0.48 10.23 8.42
C ASP A 207 0.51 8.78 7.89
N ASP A 208 -0.46 8.42 7.06
CA ASP A 208 -0.48 7.12 6.39
C ASP A 208 0.53 7.11 5.24
N PRO A 209 1.65 6.37 5.35
CA PRO A 209 2.66 6.38 4.30
C PRO A 209 2.23 5.67 3.02
N PHE A 210 1.16 4.88 3.05
CA PHE A 210 0.65 4.24 1.85
C PHE A 210 -0.09 5.25 0.97
N PHE A 211 -0.03 5.04 -0.34
CA PHE A 211 -0.66 5.90 -1.31
C PHE A 211 -1.21 5.07 -2.45
N ALA A 212 -2.47 5.27 -2.77
CA ALA A 212 -3.11 4.58 -3.87
C ALA A 212 -4.41 5.28 -4.23
N ASP A 213 -4.77 5.17 -5.50
CA ASP A 213 -6.12 5.46 -5.92
C ASP A 213 -7.07 4.32 -5.53
N LEU A 214 -7.39 4.20 -4.25
CA LEU A 214 -8.26 3.14 -3.72
C LEU A 214 -9.63 3.12 -4.40
N GLY A 215 -10.23 4.30 -4.57
CA GLY A 215 -11.55 4.41 -5.18
C GLY A 215 -11.55 4.00 -6.65
N GLY A 216 -10.49 4.29 -7.40
CA GLY A 216 -10.36 3.86 -8.80
C GLY A 216 -9.95 2.40 -8.94
N ILE A 217 -8.97 1.95 -8.17
CA ILE A 217 -8.42 0.59 -8.30
C ILE A 217 -9.47 -0.47 -7.91
N PHE A 218 -10.25 -0.23 -6.86
CA PHE A 218 -11.30 -1.15 -6.41
C PHE A 218 -12.66 -0.90 -7.07
N ASP A 219 -12.83 0.18 -7.82
CA ASP A 219 -13.90 0.31 -8.84
C ASP A 219 -13.49 -0.42 -10.12
N LEU A 220 -13.30 -1.74 -9.97
CA LEU A 220 -12.96 -2.69 -11.04
C LEU A 220 -11.78 -2.23 -11.91
N GLY A 221 -10.66 -1.84 -11.31
CA GLY A 221 -9.47 -1.41 -12.06
C GLY A 221 -9.71 -0.16 -12.91
N GLY A 222 -10.56 0.76 -12.42
CA GLY A 222 -10.82 2.09 -12.99
C GLY A 222 -9.61 3.01 -12.90
N ILE A 223 -8.52 2.65 -13.60
CA ILE A 223 -7.26 3.41 -13.63
C ILE A 223 -7.52 4.82 -14.15
N ARG A 224 -7.18 5.82 -13.34
CA ARG A 224 -7.33 7.23 -13.67
C ARG A 224 -5.97 7.83 -14.00
N ALA A 225 -5.95 8.73 -14.99
CA ALA A 225 -4.74 9.46 -15.34
C ALA A 225 -4.22 10.28 -14.14
N PRO A 226 -2.89 10.53 -14.05
CA PRO A 226 -2.32 11.44 -13.07
C PRO A 226 -3.06 12.78 -13.04
N GLY A 227 -3.37 13.28 -11.85
CA GLY A 227 -4.16 14.50 -11.63
C GLY A 227 -5.68 14.30 -11.64
N SER A 228 -6.20 13.22 -12.23
CA SER A 228 -7.60 12.78 -12.05
C SER A 228 -7.74 11.70 -10.97
N ALA A 229 -6.68 10.91 -10.79
CA ALA A 229 -6.57 9.96 -9.70
C ALA A 229 -6.56 10.68 -8.34
N ARG A 230 -7.15 10.05 -7.33
CA ARG A 230 -7.21 10.59 -5.96
C ARG A 230 -6.60 9.59 -5.01
N ASP A 231 -5.58 10.01 -4.30
CA ASP A 231 -5.06 9.24 -3.19
C ASP A 231 -6.13 9.11 -2.10
N GLY A 232 -6.57 7.87 -1.85
CA GLY A 232 -7.61 7.55 -0.87
C GLY A 232 -7.13 7.70 0.58
N LEU A 233 -5.81 7.67 0.78
CA LEU A 233 -5.15 7.76 2.08
C LEU A 233 -4.68 9.19 2.38
N ALA A 234 -4.69 10.07 1.38
CA ALA A 234 -4.26 11.45 1.55
C ALA A 234 -4.99 12.12 2.71
N ARG A 235 -4.18 12.72 3.59
CA ARG A 235 -4.61 13.43 4.79
C ARG A 235 -5.39 12.57 5.79
N LYS A 236 -5.14 11.26 5.76
CA LYS A 236 -5.53 10.31 6.80
C LYS A 236 -4.32 10.01 7.67
N ASN A 237 -4.60 9.57 8.89
CA ASN A 237 -3.57 9.04 9.75
C ASN A 237 -3.66 7.51 9.77
N THR A 238 -2.63 6.91 10.35
CA THR A 238 -2.53 5.50 10.75
C THR A 238 -1.75 5.45 12.07
N HIS A 239 -1.63 4.27 12.69
CA HIS A 239 -0.74 4.04 13.82
C HIS A 239 0.44 3.17 13.42
N ALA A 240 1.65 3.70 13.56
CA ALA A 240 2.89 2.99 13.23
C ALA A 240 3.55 2.38 14.48
N ILE A 241 4.00 1.13 14.37
CA ILE A 241 5.05 0.53 15.19
C ILE A 241 6.32 0.48 14.34
N ALA A 242 7.25 1.40 14.61
CA ALA A 242 8.51 1.52 13.88
C ALA A 242 9.71 1.09 14.74
N MET A 243 10.64 0.36 14.13
CA MET A 243 11.88 -0.09 14.74
C MET A 243 13.06 0.17 13.79
N GLN A 244 14.18 0.69 14.30
CA GLN A 244 15.46 0.73 13.59
C GLN A 244 16.45 -0.15 14.35
N ILE A 245 16.87 -1.25 13.74
CA ILE A 245 17.63 -2.32 14.37
C ILE A 245 18.99 -2.46 13.67
N PRO A 246 20.12 -2.43 14.40
CA PRO A 246 21.44 -2.69 13.81
C PRO A 246 21.50 -4.05 13.08
N VAL A 247 22.14 -4.08 11.91
CA VAL A 247 22.33 -5.31 11.11
C VAL A 247 23.10 -6.37 11.89
N SER A 248 23.97 -5.97 12.81
CA SER A 248 24.71 -6.88 13.70
C SER A 248 23.79 -7.75 14.58
N LEU A 249 22.57 -7.30 14.88
CA LEU A 249 21.56 -8.04 15.64
C LEU A 249 20.65 -8.91 14.75
N LEU A 250 20.69 -8.71 13.43
CA LEU A 250 19.78 -9.36 12.47
C LEU A 250 20.47 -10.36 11.55
N LYS A 251 21.76 -10.21 11.27
CA LYS A 251 22.53 -11.14 10.44
C LYS A 251 22.47 -12.57 10.99
N LYS A 252 22.75 -13.57 10.14
CA LYS A 252 22.98 -14.94 10.63
C LYS A 252 24.04 -14.96 11.74
N ALA A 253 23.83 -15.79 12.77
CA ALA A 253 24.67 -15.79 13.96
C ALA A 253 26.16 -15.96 13.64
N SER A 254 26.50 -16.88 12.73
CA SER A 254 27.86 -17.16 12.27
C SER A 254 28.42 -16.17 11.24
N ALA A 255 27.60 -15.26 10.72
CA ALA A 255 28.02 -14.34 9.67
C ALA A 255 29.04 -13.33 10.19
N PRO A 256 30.03 -12.91 9.39
CA PRO A 256 30.89 -11.79 9.77
C PRO A 256 30.10 -10.48 9.86
N ALA A 257 30.72 -9.45 10.44
CA ALA A 257 30.17 -8.10 10.40
C ALA A 257 29.99 -7.64 8.94
N LEU A 258 29.00 -6.80 8.70
CA LEU A 258 28.78 -6.21 7.39
C LEU A 258 29.93 -5.23 7.07
N THR A 259 30.51 -5.32 5.87
CA THR A 259 31.62 -4.47 5.42
C THR A 259 31.39 -3.97 4.00
N GLY A 260 32.15 -2.94 3.58
CA GLY A 260 32.10 -2.40 2.21
C GLY A 260 32.47 -3.43 1.12
N THR A 261 33.01 -4.58 1.49
CA THR A 261 33.32 -5.70 0.58
C THR A 261 32.31 -6.84 0.66
N THR A 262 31.28 -6.74 1.51
CA THR A 262 30.22 -7.75 1.57
C THR A 262 29.54 -7.85 0.22
N ASN A 263 29.51 -9.07 -0.31
CA ASN A 263 28.83 -9.38 -1.55
C ASN A 263 27.32 -9.21 -1.37
N ILE A 264 26.67 -8.42 -2.24
CA ILE A 264 25.23 -8.23 -2.24
C ILE A 264 24.44 -9.51 -2.54
N LEU A 265 25.10 -10.60 -2.91
CA LEU A 265 24.51 -11.93 -3.09
C LEU A 265 24.74 -12.85 -1.89
N ASP A 266 25.38 -12.39 -0.81
CA ASP A 266 25.64 -13.21 0.37
C ASP A 266 24.35 -13.51 1.14
N SER A 267 24.00 -14.79 1.22
CA SER A 267 22.78 -15.26 1.86
C SER A 267 22.81 -15.17 3.39
N ASN A 268 23.94 -14.75 3.98
CA ASN A 268 24.07 -14.53 5.42
C ASN A 268 23.37 -13.26 5.93
N TYR A 269 23.03 -12.35 5.02
CA TYR A 269 22.43 -11.06 5.33
C TYR A 269 20.98 -10.94 4.85
N ILE A 270 20.34 -12.07 4.54
CA ILE A 270 18.92 -12.12 4.16
C ILE A 270 18.08 -12.38 5.40
N ILE A 271 17.04 -11.58 5.58
CA ILE A 271 15.99 -11.77 6.60
C ILE A 271 14.61 -11.80 5.94
N GLY A 272 13.68 -12.51 6.57
CA GLY A 272 12.24 -12.43 6.30
C GLY A 272 11.57 -11.66 7.43
N VAL A 273 10.66 -10.75 7.10
CA VAL A 273 9.93 -9.93 8.06
C VAL A 273 8.43 -10.03 7.78
N TRP A 274 7.65 -10.21 8.83
CA TRP A 274 6.19 -10.13 8.79
C TRP A 274 5.66 -9.54 10.10
N ALA A 275 4.42 -9.08 10.10
CA ALA A 275 3.74 -8.53 11.25
C ALA A 275 2.38 -9.20 11.45
N SER A 276 1.88 -9.20 12.69
CA SER A 276 0.60 -9.82 13.02
C SER A 276 -0.09 -9.14 14.19
N ALA A 277 -1.42 -9.24 14.21
CA ALA A 277 -2.23 -8.91 15.37
C ALA A 277 -2.99 -10.14 15.87
N SER A 278 -3.04 -10.30 17.19
CA SER A 278 -3.78 -11.38 17.85
C SER A 278 -4.74 -10.84 18.92
N ARG A 279 -5.88 -11.52 19.08
CA ARG A 279 -6.95 -11.23 20.04
C ARG A 279 -7.12 -12.38 21.04
N PRO A 280 -7.51 -12.14 22.30
CA PRO A 280 -8.03 -13.19 23.16
C PRO A 280 -9.25 -13.86 22.50
N SER A 281 -9.30 -15.19 22.55
CA SER A 281 -10.33 -16.02 21.91
C SER A 281 -11.75 -15.82 22.45
N THR A 282 -11.92 -15.23 23.64
CA THR A 282 -13.23 -14.93 24.23
C THR A 282 -13.35 -13.45 24.60
N ARG A 283 -14.47 -12.83 24.19
CA ARG A 283 -14.89 -11.49 24.60
C ARG A 283 -16.31 -11.54 25.13
N VAL A 284 -16.54 -11.04 26.33
CA VAL A 284 -17.87 -10.90 26.94
C VAL A 284 -18.20 -9.42 27.07
N LEU A 285 -19.30 -9.01 26.45
CA LEU A 285 -19.80 -7.63 26.53
C LEU A 285 -20.55 -7.42 27.85
N SER A 286 -20.41 -6.23 28.44
CA SER A 286 -21.17 -5.86 29.62
C SER A 286 -22.48 -5.17 29.24
N ALA A 287 -23.57 -5.48 29.94
CA ALA A 287 -24.84 -4.78 29.83
C ALA A 287 -24.85 -3.40 30.54
N THR A 288 -23.85 -3.12 31.37
CA THR A 288 -23.78 -1.88 32.18
C THR A 288 -22.93 -0.78 31.53
N GLY A 289 -22.42 -1.00 30.32
CA GLY A 289 -21.46 -0.11 29.67
C GLY A 289 -20.05 -0.20 30.24
N ALA A 290 -19.78 -1.14 31.17
CA ALA A 290 -18.42 -1.46 31.59
C ALA A 290 -17.59 -2.01 30.42
N ALA A 291 -16.26 -1.86 30.51
CA ALA A 291 -15.35 -2.41 29.51
C ALA A 291 -15.60 -3.92 29.32
N PRO A 292 -15.59 -4.43 28.07
CA PRO A 292 -15.70 -5.86 27.82
C PRO A 292 -14.59 -6.64 28.55
N THR A 293 -14.93 -7.79 29.11
CA THR A 293 -13.92 -8.70 29.66
C THR A 293 -13.43 -9.64 28.58
N THR A 294 -12.13 -9.88 28.52
CA THR A 294 -11.51 -10.81 27.57
C THR A 294 -10.76 -11.92 28.29
N SER A 295 -10.77 -13.13 27.74
CA SER A 295 -10.10 -14.30 28.32
C SER A 295 -9.70 -15.32 27.24
N GLY A 296 -9.03 -16.39 27.67
CA GLY A 296 -8.57 -17.47 26.80
C GLY A 296 -7.22 -17.18 26.11
N ASN A 297 -6.81 -18.09 25.23
CA ASN A 297 -5.57 -17.95 24.47
C ASN A 297 -5.70 -16.83 23.43
N TYR A 298 -4.58 -16.19 23.10
CA TYR A 298 -4.48 -15.28 21.95
C TYR A 298 -4.55 -16.08 20.64
N VAL A 299 -5.33 -15.58 19.69
CA VAL A 299 -5.52 -16.14 18.35
C VAL A 299 -5.19 -15.04 17.35
N GLN A 300 -4.41 -15.36 16.33
CA GLN A 300 -4.08 -14.43 15.26
C GLN A 300 -5.33 -14.11 14.43
N VAL A 301 -5.53 -12.83 14.14
CA VAL A 301 -6.68 -12.33 13.37
C VAL A 301 -6.27 -11.50 12.16
N SER A 302 -5.00 -11.07 12.10
CA SER A 302 -4.41 -10.38 10.96
C SER A 302 -2.93 -10.75 10.87
N ARG A 303 -2.42 -10.86 9.63
CA ARG A 303 -1.00 -10.92 9.32
C ARG A 303 -0.71 -10.11 8.06
N ILE A 304 0.51 -9.62 7.93
CA ILE A 304 1.04 -9.17 6.65
C ILE A 304 2.54 -9.45 6.58
N GLY A 305 2.98 -10.09 5.51
CA GLY A 305 4.37 -10.19 5.10
C GLY A 305 4.54 -9.40 3.81
N MET A 306 4.08 -9.96 2.68
CA MET A 306 4.10 -9.22 1.41
C MET A 306 2.88 -8.30 1.28
N PRO A 307 3.06 -7.02 0.93
CA PRO A 307 1.97 -6.12 0.60
C PRO A 307 1.06 -6.73 -0.48
N LEU A 308 -0.21 -6.36 -0.44
CA LEU A 308 -1.20 -6.65 -1.48
C LEU A 308 -1.46 -8.16 -1.77
N LEU A 309 -0.77 -9.09 -1.09
CA LEU A 309 -1.01 -10.52 -1.26
C LEU A 309 -2.46 -10.88 -0.89
N ASN A 310 -2.94 -10.40 0.25
CA ASN A 310 -4.31 -10.68 0.64
C ASN A 310 -5.31 -9.87 -0.19
N GLU A 311 -4.91 -8.71 -0.69
CA GLU A 311 -5.71 -7.70 -1.37
C GLU A 311 -6.01 -8.12 -2.82
N VAL A 312 -5.00 -8.54 -3.57
CA VAL A 312 -5.08 -8.75 -5.04
C VAL A 312 -4.77 -10.17 -5.50
N ILE A 313 -4.12 -11.00 -4.68
CA ILE A 313 -3.82 -12.40 -5.04
C ILE A 313 -4.87 -13.35 -4.45
N ASN A 314 -5.18 -13.21 -3.16
CA ASN A 314 -6.18 -14.05 -2.50
C ASN A 314 -7.62 -13.65 -2.90
N PRO A 315 -8.49 -14.60 -3.28
CA PRO A 315 -9.90 -14.31 -3.52
C PRO A 315 -10.62 -14.01 -2.19
N ILE A 316 -11.70 -13.23 -2.24
CA ILE A 316 -12.43 -12.74 -1.06
C ILE A 316 -12.78 -13.83 -0.03
N GLY A 317 -13.18 -15.02 -0.48
CA GLY A 317 -13.56 -16.12 0.40
C GLY A 317 -12.41 -16.81 1.13
N ALA A 318 -11.16 -16.50 0.78
CA ALA A 318 -9.96 -17.07 1.40
C ALA A 318 -9.23 -16.09 2.33
N LYS A 319 -9.59 -14.80 2.31
CA LYS A 319 -8.80 -13.75 2.95
C LYS A 319 -8.74 -13.84 4.47
N ASP A 320 -9.87 -14.16 5.11
CA ASP A 320 -9.94 -14.32 6.57
C ASP A 320 -9.14 -15.54 7.05
N ALA A 321 -9.23 -16.64 6.31
CA ALA A 321 -8.47 -17.86 6.61
C ALA A 321 -6.96 -17.62 6.46
N TRP A 322 -6.56 -16.85 5.45
CA TRP A 322 -5.18 -16.44 5.28
C TRP A 322 -4.72 -15.54 6.44
N ASN A 323 -5.52 -14.56 6.87
CA ASN A 323 -5.21 -13.68 8.01
C ASN A 323 -5.02 -14.43 9.35
N ALA A 324 -5.78 -15.51 9.55
CA ALA A 324 -5.68 -16.36 10.74
C ALA A 324 -4.47 -17.33 10.71
N GLY A 325 -3.85 -17.53 9.54
CA GLY A 325 -2.75 -18.47 9.33
C GLY A 325 -1.37 -17.87 9.56
N SER A 326 -0.39 -18.70 9.91
CA SER A 326 1.01 -18.29 9.99
C SER A 326 1.75 -18.56 8.67
N PRO A 327 2.74 -17.74 8.27
CA PRO A 327 3.60 -18.06 7.13
C PRO A 327 4.32 -19.41 7.23
N TYR A 328 4.45 -19.99 8.42
CA TYR A 328 5.06 -21.32 8.59
C TYR A 328 4.13 -22.49 8.25
N ALA A 329 2.83 -22.21 8.08
CA ALA A 329 1.78 -23.18 7.83
C ALA A 329 0.90 -22.75 6.65
N GLU A 330 1.52 -22.26 5.58
CA GLU A 330 0.80 -21.83 4.38
C GLU A 330 0.03 -23.00 3.76
N VAL A 331 -1.23 -22.76 3.41
CA VAL A 331 -2.10 -23.80 2.83
C VAL A 331 -1.87 -23.89 1.32
N ALA A 332 -2.00 -25.09 0.75
CA ALA A 332 -1.73 -25.31 -0.67
C ALA A 332 -2.58 -24.41 -1.60
N ALA A 333 -3.80 -24.04 -1.19
CA ALA A 333 -4.67 -23.18 -1.97
C ALA A 333 -4.14 -21.75 -2.13
N THR A 334 -3.56 -21.16 -1.08
CA THR A 334 -3.02 -19.80 -1.12
C THR A 334 -1.68 -19.74 -1.84
N ASP A 335 -0.83 -20.76 -1.70
CA ASP A 335 0.37 -20.96 -2.54
C ASP A 335 -0.01 -21.07 -4.03
N ASP A 336 -1.12 -21.76 -4.34
CA ASP A 336 -1.57 -21.95 -5.72
C ASP A 336 -2.09 -20.66 -6.38
N TYR A 337 -2.67 -19.72 -5.62
CA TYR A 337 -3.10 -18.43 -6.16
C TYR A 337 -1.93 -17.61 -6.72
N LEU A 338 -0.72 -17.76 -6.19
CA LEU A 338 0.46 -17.10 -6.74
C LEU A 338 0.90 -17.67 -8.09
N SER A 339 0.51 -18.90 -8.42
CA SER A 339 0.83 -19.53 -9.71
C SER A 339 -0.21 -19.26 -10.80
N ASN A 340 -1.42 -18.85 -10.41
CA ASN A 340 -2.53 -18.43 -11.28
C ASN A 340 -3.32 -17.30 -10.58
N PRO A 341 -2.76 -16.08 -10.47
CA PRO A 341 -3.37 -15.01 -9.70
C PRO A 341 -4.70 -14.59 -10.34
N GLU A 342 -5.74 -14.39 -9.54
CA GLU A 342 -7.07 -13.94 -10.01
C GLU A 342 -6.96 -12.67 -10.87
N LEU A 343 -6.12 -11.72 -10.43
CA LEU A 343 -5.81 -10.49 -11.17
C LEU A 343 -5.29 -10.74 -12.59
N GLY A 344 -4.59 -11.86 -12.82
CA GLY A 344 -4.10 -12.27 -14.14
C GLY A 344 -5.22 -12.54 -15.15
N LEU A 345 -6.43 -12.88 -14.70
CA LEU A 345 -7.59 -13.05 -15.58
C LEU A 345 -8.03 -11.73 -16.24
N TYR A 346 -7.75 -10.59 -15.61
CA TYR A 346 -8.06 -9.25 -16.10
C TYR A 346 -6.91 -8.60 -16.89
N MET A 347 -5.76 -9.29 -16.98
CA MET A 347 -4.59 -8.90 -17.77
C MET A 347 -4.34 -9.86 -18.95
N ALA A 348 -5.34 -10.66 -19.29
CA ALA A 348 -5.39 -11.48 -20.48
C ALA A 348 -6.70 -11.19 -21.23
N ASP A 349 -6.64 -11.07 -22.56
CA ASP A 349 -7.84 -10.87 -23.37
C ASP A 349 -8.50 -12.21 -23.66
N ASN A 350 -9.84 -12.25 -23.55
CA ASN A 350 -10.63 -13.42 -23.91
C ASN A 350 -10.57 -13.71 -25.42
N VAL A 351 -10.47 -12.63 -26.22
CA VAL A 351 -10.15 -12.65 -27.64
C VAL A 351 -8.70 -12.15 -27.81
N PRO A 352 -7.72 -13.06 -28.02
CA PRO A 352 -6.31 -12.69 -28.04
C PRO A 352 -5.99 -11.61 -29.08
N VAL A 353 -5.30 -10.54 -28.66
CA VAL A 353 -4.86 -9.45 -29.54
C VAL A 353 -3.49 -9.76 -30.13
N ALA A 354 -3.39 -9.79 -31.46
CA ALA A 354 -2.14 -10.15 -32.14
C ALA A 354 -1.01 -9.12 -31.90
N PRO A 355 0.25 -9.57 -31.76
CA PRO A 355 0.68 -10.97 -31.70
C PRO A 355 0.36 -11.57 -30.32
N ALA A 356 -0.41 -12.67 -30.31
CA ALA A 356 -0.71 -13.49 -29.14
C ALA A 356 -1.05 -14.92 -29.58
N ALA A 357 -0.93 -15.89 -28.68
CA ALA A 357 -1.37 -17.26 -28.87
C ALA A 357 -2.88 -17.42 -28.65
N PRO A 358 -3.52 -18.41 -29.29
CA PRO A 358 -4.87 -18.83 -28.92
C PRO A 358 -4.94 -19.06 -27.41
N LYS A 359 -6.04 -18.66 -26.76
CA LYS A 359 -6.21 -18.93 -25.32
C LYS A 359 -6.30 -20.44 -25.04
N PRO A 360 -5.88 -20.90 -23.85
CA PRO A 360 -6.09 -22.28 -23.41
C PRO A 360 -7.56 -22.70 -23.51
N ALA A 361 -7.80 -23.95 -23.91
CA ALA A 361 -9.16 -24.47 -24.07
C ALA A 361 -9.92 -24.45 -22.74
N GLY A 362 -11.18 -23.99 -22.77
CA GLY A 362 -12.04 -23.89 -21.58
C GLY A 362 -11.73 -22.70 -20.66
N GLN A 363 -10.65 -21.96 -20.90
CA GLN A 363 -10.31 -20.79 -20.10
C GLN A 363 -11.12 -19.56 -20.53
N THR A 364 -11.58 -18.78 -19.56
CA THR A 364 -12.19 -17.46 -19.78
C THR A 364 -11.30 -16.40 -19.15
N TYR A 365 -11.11 -15.31 -19.88
CA TYR A 365 -10.40 -14.12 -19.41
C TYR A 365 -11.32 -12.90 -19.52
N TYR A 366 -10.94 -11.80 -18.88
CA TYR A 366 -11.78 -10.61 -18.69
C TYR A 366 -11.05 -9.31 -19.01
N GLY A 367 -9.91 -9.36 -19.70
CA GLY A 367 -9.10 -8.16 -20.00
C GLY A 367 -9.85 -7.06 -20.75
N GLU A 368 -10.83 -7.41 -21.57
CA GLU A 368 -11.70 -6.47 -22.28
C GLU A 368 -12.72 -5.78 -21.37
N ALA A 369 -13.05 -6.40 -20.24
CA ALA A 369 -13.99 -5.84 -19.25
C ALA A 369 -13.35 -4.76 -18.39
N VAL A 370 -12.01 -4.69 -18.35
CA VAL A 370 -11.25 -3.73 -17.53
C VAL A 370 -10.27 -2.93 -18.40
N PRO A 371 -10.75 -1.94 -19.18
CA PRO A 371 -9.91 -1.18 -20.11
C PRO A 371 -8.73 -0.47 -19.44
N GLY A 372 -8.86 -0.08 -18.16
CA GLY A 372 -7.78 0.56 -17.39
C GLY A 372 -6.54 -0.31 -17.26
N LEU A 373 -6.70 -1.65 -17.23
CA LEU A 373 -5.59 -2.61 -17.21
C LEU A 373 -5.14 -3.02 -18.62
N GLY A 374 -5.71 -2.45 -19.68
CA GLY A 374 -5.38 -2.68 -21.08
C GLY A 374 -3.88 -2.71 -21.42
N PRO A 375 -3.04 -1.81 -20.87
CA PRO A 375 -1.61 -1.81 -21.11
C PRO A 375 -0.85 -3.02 -20.53
N LEU A 376 -1.45 -3.75 -19.59
CA LEU A 376 -0.85 -4.87 -18.87
C LEU A 376 -1.32 -6.18 -19.52
N ARG A 377 -0.44 -6.87 -20.27
CA ARG A 377 -0.79 -8.09 -20.99
C ARG A 377 0.24 -9.18 -20.78
N ILE A 378 -0.18 -10.30 -20.21
CA ILE A 378 0.71 -11.44 -19.93
C ILE A 378 1.17 -12.09 -21.23
N GLN A 379 2.45 -12.47 -21.29
CA GLN A 379 3.03 -13.13 -22.45
C GLN A 379 2.32 -14.45 -22.76
N SER A 380 2.00 -14.66 -24.03
CA SER A 380 1.34 -15.87 -24.53
C SER A 380 2.16 -16.61 -25.60
N LYS A 381 3.21 -15.97 -26.13
CA LYS A 381 4.12 -16.46 -27.17
C LYS A 381 5.59 -16.19 -26.84
N SER A 382 5.92 -16.16 -25.56
CA SER A 382 7.28 -15.81 -25.14
C SER A 382 8.31 -16.74 -25.79
N LEU A 383 9.33 -16.17 -26.42
CA LEU A 383 10.40 -16.90 -27.11
C LEU A 383 9.98 -17.74 -28.32
N ALA A 384 8.82 -17.47 -28.93
CA ALA A 384 8.45 -18.12 -30.19
C ALA A 384 9.55 -17.96 -31.26
N GLY A 385 9.79 -19.01 -32.03
CA GLY A 385 10.80 -19.00 -33.11
C GLY A 385 12.27 -19.13 -32.66
N GLN A 386 12.56 -19.23 -31.35
CA GLN A 386 13.94 -19.29 -30.86
C GLN A 386 14.64 -20.61 -31.21
N ALA A 387 15.86 -20.51 -31.76
CA ALA A 387 16.63 -21.66 -32.24
C ALA A 387 16.86 -22.74 -31.17
N LEU A 388 17.16 -22.31 -29.93
CA LEU A 388 17.40 -23.21 -28.80
C LEU A 388 16.18 -24.07 -28.41
N LEU A 389 14.97 -23.62 -28.77
CA LEU A 389 13.71 -24.23 -28.35
C LEU A 389 12.98 -24.92 -29.52
N GLY A 390 13.68 -25.19 -30.63
CA GLY A 390 13.09 -25.83 -31.82
C GLY A 390 12.90 -24.88 -33.02
N GLY A 391 13.49 -23.69 -32.98
CA GLY A 391 13.53 -22.75 -34.10
C GLY A 391 12.12 -22.28 -34.49
N SER A 392 11.90 -22.14 -35.81
CA SER A 392 10.63 -21.64 -36.37
C SER A 392 9.40 -22.46 -35.99
N SER A 393 9.57 -23.71 -35.55
CA SER A 393 8.47 -24.59 -35.12
C SER A 393 8.06 -24.38 -33.67
N PHE A 394 8.84 -23.65 -32.87
CA PHE A 394 8.51 -23.40 -31.47
C PHE A 394 7.47 -22.29 -31.34
N ALA A 395 6.30 -22.64 -30.80
CA ALA A 395 5.15 -21.75 -30.69
C ALA A 395 5.28 -20.67 -29.59
N GLY A 396 6.29 -20.78 -28.72
CA GLY A 396 6.47 -19.92 -27.55
C GLY A 396 5.86 -20.50 -26.27
N PHE A 397 6.25 -19.93 -25.14
CA PHE A 397 5.64 -20.21 -23.83
C PHE A 397 4.46 -19.27 -23.57
N ASP A 398 3.38 -19.85 -23.05
CA ASP A 398 2.18 -19.12 -22.63
C ASP A 398 2.11 -19.04 -21.12
N PHE A 399 2.10 -17.82 -20.59
CA PHE A 399 2.09 -17.54 -19.16
C PHE A 399 0.74 -17.11 -18.61
N ARG A 400 -0.31 -17.06 -19.43
CA ARG A 400 -1.67 -16.72 -18.97
C ARG A 400 -2.22 -17.83 -18.08
N ASN A 401 -3.09 -17.49 -17.12
CA ASN A 401 -3.64 -18.46 -16.16
C ASN A 401 -4.19 -19.72 -16.86
N GLY A 402 -3.86 -20.89 -16.30
CA GLY A 402 -4.22 -22.21 -16.81
C GLY A 402 -3.32 -22.74 -17.94
N ALA A 403 -2.41 -21.93 -18.49
CA ALA A 403 -1.45 -22.38 -19.50
C ALA A 403 -0.30 -23.20 -18.88
N ALA A 404 0.50 -23.86 -19.74
CA ALA A 404 1.59 -24.70 -19.29
C ALA A 404 2.83 -23.92 -18.83
N GLY A 405 3.00 -22.65 -19.23
CA GLY A 405 4.23 -21.89 -18.98
C GLY A 405 5.47 -22.65 -19.45
N VAL A 406 6.49 -22.68 -18.60
CA VAL A 406 7.75 -23.41 -18.84
C VAL A 406 7.76 -24.84 -18.30
N SER A 407 6.62 -25.37 -17.83
CA SER A 407 6.57 -26.69 -17.17
C SER A 407 7.07 -27.84 -18.06
N ALA A 408 6.93 -27.73 -19.38
CA ALA A 408 7.44 -28.71 -20.34
C ALA A 408 8.97 -28.87 -20.35
N LEU A 409 9.71 -27.95 -19.72
CA LEU A 409 11.15 -28.07 -19.54
C LEU A 409 11.56 -29.09 -18.48
N ALA A 410 10.61 -29.57 -17.66
CA ALA A 410 10.88 -30.52 -16.59
C ALA A 410 11.51 -31.82 -17.15
N GLY A 411 12.61 -32.25 -16.53
CA GLY A 411 13.34 -33.46 -16.93
C GLY A 411 14.16 -33.32 -18.23
N THR A 412 14.14 -32.16 -18.88
CA THR A 412 14.99 -31.92 -20.07
C THR A 412 16.43 -31.61 -19.66
N PRO A 413 17.44 -31.90 -20.51
CA PRO A 413 18.82 -31.47 -20.24
C PRO A 413 18.99 -29.95 -20.17
N LEU A 414 18.04 -29.17 -20.72
CA LEU A 414 18.09 -27.71 -20.76
C LEU A 414 18.04 -27.06 -19.37
N VAL A 415 17.43 -27.73 -18.38
CA VAL A 415 17.31 -27.17 -17.02
C VAL A 415 18.50 -27.50 -16.12
N ALA A 416 19.46 -28.30 -16.59
CA ALA A 416 20.62 -28.70 -15.79
C ALA A 416 21.44 -27.49 -15.31
N GLY A 417 21.78 -27.46 -14.03
CA GLY A 417 22.53 -26.34 -13.42
C GLY A 417 21.72 -25.05 -13.21
N THR A 418 20.40 -25.10 -13.40
CA THR A 418 19.48 -23.98 -13.16
C THR A 418 18.62 -24.23 -11.92
N ALA A 419 17.94 -23.19 -11.42
CA ALA A 419 16.90 -23.31 -10.40
C ALA A 419 15.71 -24.16 -10.88
N LEU A 420 15.56 -24.39 -12.19
CA LEU A 420 14.52 -25.24 -12.76
C LEU A 420 14.92 -26.73 -12.79
N ALA A 421 16.16 -27.07 -12.41
CA ALA A 421 16.60 -28.46 -12.26
C ALA A 421 15.81 -29.17 -11.15
N PRO A 422 15.71 -30.51 -11.15
CA PRO A 422 15.11 -31.27 -10.05
C PRO A 422 15.79 -30.98 -8.71
N LEU A 423 15.05 -31.12 -7.62
CA LEU A 423 15.55 -30.94 -6.25
C LEU A 423 16.78 -31.82 -5.96
N ALA A 424 16.77 -33.06 -6.47
CA ALA A 424 17.90 -33.99 -6.35
C ALA A 424 19.20 -33.47 -7.01
N SER A 425 19.10 -32.48 -7.90
CA SER A 425 20.23 -31.82 -8.58
C SER A 425 20.48 -30.40 -8.06
N GLY A 426 19.90 -30.03 -6.91
CA GLY A 426 20.08 -28.72 -6.28
C GLY A 426 19.22 -27.60 -6.85
N GLY A 427 18.25 -27.91 -7.71
CA GLY A 427 17.25 -26.96 -8.18
C GLY A 427 15.93 -27.04 -7.39
N TYR A 428 14.87 -26.49 -7.98
CA TYR A 428 13.51 -26.41 -7.41
C TYR A 428 12.46 -26.72 -8.48
N GLY A 429 12.80 -27.53 -9.48
CA GLY A 429 11.94 -27.82 -10.63
C GLY A 429 10.55 -28.34 -10.25
N GLU A 430 10.44 -29.17 -9.22
CA GLU A 430 9.18 -29.69 -8.69
C GLU A 430 8.26 -28.58 -8.16
N TYR A 431 8.84 -27.50 -7.65
CA TYR A 431 8.11 -26.34 -7.14
C TYR A 431 7.86 -25.28 -8.23
N LEU A 432 8.75 -25.14 -9.22
CA LEU A 432 8.71 -24.08 -10.22
C LEU A 432 8.13 -24.49 -11.58
N LEU A 433 8.18 -25.77 -11.96
CA LEU A 433 7.77 -26.30 -13.26
C LEU A 433 6.43 -27.04 -13.17
N ARG A 434 5.39 -26.33 -12.73
CA ARG A 434 4.07 -26.91 -12.47
C ARG A 434 3.15 -26.80 -13.70
N PRO A 435 2.64 -27.92 -14.26
CA PRO A 435 1.66 -27.86 -15.35
C PRO A 435 0.39 -27.09 -14.97
N GLY A 436 -0.11 -26.25 -15.88
CA GLY A 436 -1.31 -25.42 -15.65
C GLY A 436 -1.10 -24.27 -14.65
N LYS A 437 0.14 -24.03 -14.21
CA LYS A 437 0.52 -23.08 -13.16
C LYS A 437 1.69 -22.20 -13.66
N PRO A 438 1.48 -21.42 -14.72
CA PRO A 438 2.58 -20.79 -15.44
C PRO A 438 3.36 -19.76 -14.62
N ARG A 439 2.70 -19.11 -13.66
CA ARG A 439 3.31 -18.06 -12.83
C ARG A 439 4.08 -18.60 -11.62
N SER A 440 4.22 -19.93 -11.51
CA SER A 440 5.09 -20.56 -10.51
C SER A 440 6.57 -20.22 -10.70
N VAL A 441 6.97 -19.69 -11.86
CA VAL A 441 8.36 -19.35 -12.17
C VAL A 441 8.70 -17.88 -11.94
N ASP A 442 7.73 -16.99 -11.67
CA ASP A 442 8.00 -15.56 -11.51
C ASP A 442 7.25 -14.93 -10.32
N ILE A 443 5.92 -15.03 -10.27
CA ILE A 443 5.09 -14.46 -9.19
C ILE A 443 5.27 -15.25 -7.90
N LEU A 444 5.22 -16.58 -7.98
CA LEU A 444 5.42 -17.42 -6.80
C LEU A 444 6.76 -17.15 -6.10
N PRO A 445 7.94 -17.23 -6.74
CA PRO A 445 9.19 -16.99 -6.04
C PRO A 445 9.33 -15.55 -5.54
N ILE A 446 8.92 -14.54 -6.31
CA ILE A 446 9.11 -13.13 -5.92
C ILE A 446 8.26 -12.72 -4.72
N PHE A 447 7.06 -13.30 -4.55
CA PHE A 447 6.17 -13.00 -3.41
C PHE A 447 6.19 -14.05 -2.29
N HIS A 448 6.72 -15.26 -2.53
CA HIS A 448 6.58 -16.35 -1.56
C HIS A 448 7.88 -16.83 -0.95
N THR A 449 8.90 -17.17 -1.75
CA THR A 449 10.15 -17.77 -1.26
C THR A 449 11.32 -16.78 -1.25
N GLY A 450 11.13 -15.63 -1.89
CA GLY A 450 12.24 -14.82 -2.39
C GLY A 450 12.86 -15.46 -3.64
N VAL A 451 13.75 -14.71 -4.27
CA VAL A 451 14.41 -15.08 -5.52
C VAL A 451 15.87 -15.37 -5.25
N PRO A 452 16.37 -16.56 -5.64
CA PRO A 452 17.80 -16.86 -5.54
C PRO A 452 18.54 -16.23 -6.71
N ASN A 453 19.81 -15.87 -6.51
CA ASN A 453 20.69 -15.55 -7.64
C ASN A 453 21.12 -16.84 -8.36
N ALA A 454 20.20 -17.43 -9.12
CA ALA A 454 20.39 -18.63 -9.91
C ALA A 454 19.78 -18.43 -11.31
N ILE A 455 20.15 -19.24 -12.28
CA ILE A 455 19.49 -19.24 -13.59
C ILE A 455 18.06 -19.79 -13.42
N PRO A 456 17.01 -19.20 -14.01
CA PRO A 456 17.02 -18.06 -14.93
C PRO A 456 16.89 -16.69 -14.24
N TYR A 457 16.82 -16.60 -12.92
CA TYR A 457 16.57 -15.36 -12.17
C TYR A 457 17.65 -14.25 -12.25
N GLN A 458 18.76 -14.52 -12.92
CA GLN A 458 19.72 -13.49 -13.32
C GLN A 458 19.14 -12.63 -14.45
N LEU A 459 19.51 -11.35 -14.50
CA LEU A 459 19.04 -10.44 -15.56
C LEU A 459 19.45 -10.96 -16.94
N ALA A 460 18.64 -10.66 -17.96
CA ALA A 460 18.88 -11.12 -19.32
C ALA A 460 20.21 -10.62 -19.94
N THR A 461 20.83 -9.59 -19.37
CA THR A 461 22.17 -9.11 -19.76
C THR A 461 23.19 -10.23 -19.70
N GLY A 462 23.86 -10.51 -20.82
CA GLY A 462 24.84 -11.60 -20.96
C GLY A 462 24.27 -12.95 -21.38
N LYS A 463 22.95 -13.11 -21.45
CA LYS A 463 22.30 -14.37 -21.81
C LYS A 463 22.26 -14.68 -23.31
N ALA A 464 22.56 -13.69 -24.16
CA ALA A 464 22.51 -13.82 -25.62
C ALA A 464 21.20 -14.42 -26.17
N GLY A 465 20.06 -14.06 -25.57
CA GLY A 465 18.73 -14.55 -25.96
C GLY A 465 18.34 -15.92 -25.38
N ASN A 466 19.23 -16.60 -24.64
CA ASN A 466 18.92 -17.86 -23.95
C ASN A 466 18.55 -17.60 -22.48
N PRO A 467 17.26 -17.66 -22.07
CA PRO A 467 16.87 -17.43 -20.67
C PRO A 467 17.50 -18.42 -19.67
N LEU A 468 17.92 -19.60 -20.14
CA LEU A 468 18.55 -20.67 -19.36
C LEU A 468 20.09 -20.57 -19.37
N ALA A 469 20.67 -19.51 -19.94
CA ALA A 469 22.08 -19.19 -19.80
C ALA A 469 22.35 -18.33 -18.55
N ALA A 470 23.61 -18.31 -18.11
CA ALA A 470 24.07 -17.39 -17.09
C ALA A 470 23.88 -15.94 -17.56
N GLY A 471 23.21 -15.15 -16.73
CA GLY A 471 23.00 -13.72 -16.94
C GLY A 471 23.78 -12.89 -15.93
N LYS A 472 23.48 -11.59 -15.90
CA LYS A 472 24.03 -10.69 -14.89
C LYS A 472 23.44 -11.04 -13.51
N PRO A 473 24.28 -11.30 -12.50
CA PRO A 473 23.82 -11.42 -11.13
C PRO A 473 23.12 -10.15 -10.65
N PHE A 474 21.97 -10.32 -10.00
CA PHE A 474 21.06 -9.21 -9.73
C PHE A 474 20.49 -9.28 -8.31
N ILE A 475 19.41 -10.03 -8.11
CA ILE A 475 18.77 -10.15 -6.81
C ILE A 475 19.21 -11.43 -6.10
N ASN A 476 19.39 -11.36 -4.79
CA ASN A 476 19.34 -12.53 -3.92
C ASN A 476 18.63 -12.16 -2.61
N ASN A 477 17.35 -12.49 -2.50
CA ASN A 477 16.59 -12.35 -1.25
C ASN A 477 15.94 -13.69 -0.86
N PHE A 478 16.46 -14.81 -1.39
CA PHE A 478 15.93 -16.14 -1.16
C PHE A 478 16.04 -16.57 0.30
N LEU A 479 14.90 -16.92 0.89
CA LEU A 479 14.81 -17.45 2.25
C LEU A 479 13.62 -18.41 2.36
N LEU A 480 13.93 -19.70 2.44
CA LEU A 480 12.95 -20.75 2.70
C LEU A 480 12.67 -20.83 4.20
N VAL A 481 11.38 -20.86 4.56
CA VAL A 481 10.92 -20.80 5.95
C VAL A 481 9.98 -21.96 6.32
N GLY A 482 9.60 -22.77 5.34
CA GLY A 482 8.63 -23.84 5.52
C GLY A 482 9.19 -25.09 6.20
N ALA A 483 8.25 -25.90 6.70
CA ALA A 483 8.54 -27.15 7.40
C ALA A 483 8.93 -28.32 6.46
N SER A 484 8.75 -28.17 5.14
CA SER A 484 9.12 -29.20 4.15
C SER A 484 9.52 -28.60 2.81
N ALA A 485 10.23 -29.37 1.97
CA ALA A 485 10.59 -28.94 0.61
C ALA A 485 9.38 -28.65 -0.30
N ASN A 486 8.20 -29.22 0.01
CA ASN A 486 6.98 -29.06 -0.79
C ASN A 486 6.04 -27.95 -0.28
N ASN A 487 6.36 -27.36 0.88
CA ASN A 487 5.70 -26.17 1.41
C ASN A 487 6.82 -25.27 1.95
N PRO A 488 7.39 -24.40 1.11
CA PRO A 488 8.57 -23.61 1.46
C PRO A 488 8.29 -22.46 2.45
N GLY A 489 7.06 -22.38 2.96
CA GLY A 489 6.63 -21.39 3.94
C GLY A 489 5.55 -20.51 3.34
N GLY A 490 5.56 -19.24 3.73
CA GLY A 490 4.51 -18.29 3.44
C GLY A 490 5.10 -16.90 3.20
N ASP A 491 4.21 -15.92 3.13
CA ASP A 491 4.55 -14.56 2.79
C ASP A 491 5.37 -13.86 3.88
N MET A 492 6.44 -13.19 3.44
CA MET A 492 7.32 -12.36 4.27
C MET A 492 8.00 -11.35 3.35
N LEU A 493 8.15 -10.10 3.80
CA LEU A 493 9.09 -9.17 3.17
C LEU A 493 10.50 -9.72 3.33
N ARG A 494 11.15 -10.05 2.22
CA ARG A 494 12.51 -10.58 2.20
C ARG A 494 13.49 -9.50 1.85
N LEU A 495 14.33 -9.16 2.82
CA LEU A 495 15.33 -8.11 2.70
C LEU A 495 16.73 -8.68 2.73
N ASN A 496 17.51 -8.40 1.71
CA ASN A 496 18.95 -8.54 1.72
C ASN A 496 19.60 -7.26 2.25
N MET A 497 20.11 -7.34 3.47
CA MET A 497 20.69 -6.22 4.20
C MET A 497 22.07 -5.79 3.68
N ALA A 498 22.71 -6.59 2.81
CA ALA A 498 23.97 -6.22 2.17
C ALA A 498 23.77 -5.27 0.98
N VAL A 499 22.55 -5.13 0.46
CA VAL A 499 22.23 -4.15 -0.56
C VAL A 499 22.18 -2.76 0.08
N GLN A 500 23.03 -1.86 -0.39
CA GLN A 500 23.09 -0.49 0.13
C GLN A 500 21.85 0.32 -0.30
N PRO A 501 21.35 1.23 0.54
CA PRO A 501 20.26 2.13 0.18
C PRO A 501 20.62 3.02 -1.01
N THR A 502 19.68 3.17 -1.94
CA THR A 502 19.77 4.20 -2.99
C THR A 502 19.43 5.55 -2.38
N ALA A 503 20.32 6.53 -2.53
CA ALA A 503 20.10 7.88 -2.01
C ALA A 503 18.80 8.47 -2.59
N ARG A 504 17.90 8.96 -1.72
CA ARG A 504 16.57 9.45 -2.12
C ARG A 504 16.59 10.71 -2.98
N ASN A 505 17.70 11.45 -2.94
CA ASN A 505 17.95 12.62 -3.78
C ASN A 505 18.75 12.31 -5.06
N SER A 506 19.06 11.03 -5.32
CA SER A 506 19.73 10.62 -6.56
C SER A 506 18.80 10.80 -7.76
N ALA A 507 19.35 11.23 -8.90
CA ALA A 507 18.62 11.25 -10.16
C ALA A 507 18.20 9.85 -10.65
N ASP A 508 18.91 8.81 -10.20
CA ASP A 508 18.58 7.41 -10.51
C ASP A 508 17.54 6.82 -9.54
N PHE A 509 17.15 7.52 -8.47
CA PHE A 509 16.15 7.00 -7.53
C PHE A 509 14.78 6.88 -8.20
N SER A 510 14.08 5.77 -7.96
CA SER A 510 12.77 5.51 -8.54
C SER A 510 11.88 4.74 -7.58
N SER A 511 10.59 5.10 -7.52
CA SER A 511 9.57 4.36 -6.77
C SER A 511 9.19 3.01 -7.39
N ASP A 512 9.76 2.65 -8.55
CA ASP A 512 9.60 1.32 -9.17
C ASP A 512 10.54 0.25 -8.57
N GLY A 513 11.35 0.59 -7.56
CA GLY A 513 12.18 -0.37 -6.83
C GLY A 513 13.04 -1.24 -7.75
N LEU A 514 12.99 -2.56 -7.55
CA LEU A 514 13.79 -3.50 -8.33
C LEU A 514 13.45 -3.49 -9.82
N LEU A 515 12.25 -3.07 -10.23
CA LEU A 515 11.93 -2.95 -11.65
C LEU A 515 12.79 -1.85 -12.30
N ALA A 516 12.98 -0.72 -11.64
CA ALA A 516 13.87 0.34 -12.13
C ALA A 516 15.32 -0.15 -12.23
N ALA A 517 15.78 -0.91 -11.24
CA ALA A 517 17.10 -1.53 -11.27
C ALA A 517 17.26 -2.52 -12.44
N ALA A 518 16.22 -3.33 -12.72
CA ALA A 518 16.22 -4.25 -13.85
C ALA A 518 16.26 -3.52 -15.20
N VAL A 519 15.47 -2.45 -15.35
CA VAL A 519 15.49 -1.61 -16.55
C VAL A 519 16.89 -1.03 -16.78
N LEU A 520 17.50 -0.41 -15.76
CA LEU A 520 18.88 0.09 -15.85
C LEU A 520 19.87 -1.04 -16.24
N GLY A 521 19.76 -2.20 -15.60
CA GLY A 521 20.60 -3.37 -15.88
C GLY A 521 20.47 -3.92 -17.30
N LEU A 522 19.35 -3.67 -17.99
CA LEU A 522 19.06 -4.13 -19.35
C LEU A 522 19.34 -3.06 -20.42
N THR A 523 19.08 -1.78 -20.14
CA THR A 523 19.06 -0.72 -21.15
C THR A 523 20.14 0.34 -21.00
N ASP A 524 20.69 0.54 -19.81
CA ASP A 524 21.68 1.60 -19.55
C ASP A 524 23.11 1.07 -19.73
N SER A 525 23.91 1.75 -20.57
CA SER A 525 25.30 1.41 -20.86
C SER A 525 26.21 1.27 -19.62
N ARG A 526 25.87 1.93 -18.50
CA ARG A 526 26.60 1.81 -17.23
C ARG A 526 26.53 0.41 -16.65
N TYR A 527 25.43 -0.30 -16.94
CA TYR A 527 25.10 -1.58 -16.30
C TYR A 527 24.92 -2.72 -17.30
N ASN A 528 24.50 -2.47 -18.54
CA ASN A 528 24.18 -3.53 -19.49
C ASN A 528 25.38 -4.02 -20.36
N ALA A 529 26.55 -3.40 -20.23
CA ALA A 529 27.71 -3.71 -21.07
C ALA A 529 28.47 -4.99 -20.67
N SER A 530 28.19 -5.57 -19.49
CA SER A 530 28.83 -6.81 -19.01
C SER A 530 27.85 -7.64 -18.19
N ASN A 531 28.15 -8.91 -17.95
CA ASN A 531 27.40 -9.77 -17.02
C ASN A 531 28.03 -9.84 -15.61
N ALA A 532 28.99 -8.97 -15.29
CA ALA A 532 29.56 -8.90 -13.96
C ALA A 532 28.51 -8.39 -12.94
N LEU A 533 28.64 -8.86 -11.70
CA LEU A 533 27.89 -8.33 -10.57
C LEU A 533 28.22 -6.85 -10.38
N GLN A 534 27.19 -6.01 -10.28
CA GLN A 534 27.32 -4.57 -10.05
C GLN A 534 26.24 -4.10 -9.09
N ALA A 535 26.53 -3.08 -8.30
CA ALA A 535 25.51 -2.35 -7.57
C ALA A 535 24.75 -1.45 -8.55
N ILE A 536 23.46 -1.72 -8.73
CA ILE A 536 22.56 -0.95 -9.58
C ILE A 536 21.62 -0.16 -8.66
N PRO A 537 21.35 1.14 -8.94
CA PRO A 537 20.37 1.90 -8.19
C PRO A 537 19.00 1.20 -8.12
N ASN A 538 18.34 1.35 -6.97
CA ASN A 538 17.03 0.78 -6.60
C ASN A 538 16.98 -0.73 -6.35
N MET A 539 18.13 -1.41 -6.23
CA MET A 539 18.16 -2.80 -5.75
C MET A 539 17.70 -2.93 -4.28
N ASP A 540 17.66 -1.83 -3.53
CA ASP A 540 17.13 -1.72 -2.16
C ASP A 540 15.61 -1.52 -2.10
N GLY A 541 14.93 -1.46 -3.25
CA GLY A 541 13.48 -1.28 -3.34
C GLY A 541 12.71 -2.59 -3.45
N PHE A 542 11.40 -2.47 -3.32
CA PHE A 542 10.47 -3.60 -3.38
C PHE A 542 10.69 -4.46 -4.65
N PRO A 543 10.68 -5.81 -4.54
CA PRO A 543 10.45 -6.62 -3.33
C PRO A 543 11.71 -7.08 -2.57
N ASN A 544 12.86 -6.40 -2.67
CA ASN A 544 13.98 -6.60 -1.75
C ASN A 544 13.75 -5.78 -0.48
N GLY A 545 12.87 -6.28 0.39
CA GLY A 545 12.21 -5.45 1.40
C GLY A 545 11.17 -4.53 0.76
N ARG A 546 10.84 -3.41 1.42
CA ARG A 546 9.93 -2.37 0.93
C ARG A 546 10.29 -1.04 1.56
N ARG A 547 10.53 -0.02 0.73
CA ARG A 547 10.76 1.38 1.13
C ARG A 547 9.41 2.10 1.23
N LEU A 548 9.36 3.20 2.00
CA LEU A 548 8.13 4.02 2.08
C LEU A 548 7.74 4.63 0.73
N GLU A 549 8.75 4.90 -0.12
CA GLU A 549 8.57 5.51 -1.43
C GLU A 549 8.15 4.52 -2.54
N ASP A 550 8.16 3.21 -2.28
CA ASP A 550 7.87 2.22 -3.32
C ASP A 550 6.39 2.23 -3.69
N ASP A 551 6.09 2.43 -4.98
CA ASP A 551 4.74 2.36 -5.54
C ASP A 551 4.37 0.90 -5.77
N VAL A 552 4.10 0.19 -4.67
CA VAL A 552 3.84 -1.27 -4.69
C VAL A 552 2.62 -1.62 -5.55
N THR A 553 1.58 -0.77 -5.56
CA THR A 553 0.42 -0.93 -6.44
C THR A 553 0.86 -1.00 -7.90
N ARG A 554 1.68 -0.05 -8.37
CA ARG A 554 2.19 -0.05 -9.75
C ARG A 554 3.15 -1.20 -10.01
N ILE A 555 4.08 -1.48 -9.10
CA ILE A 555 5.08 -2.54 -9.27
C ILE A 555 4.40 -3.89 -9.44
N GLU A 556 3.41 -4.20 -8.59
CA GLU A 556 2.72 -5.48 -8.62
C GLU A 556 1.80 -5.64 -9.82
N LEU A 557 1.09 -4.59 -10.22
CA LEU A 557 0.32 -4.59 -11.47
C LEU A 557 1.22 -4.89 -12.67
N LYS A 558 2.43 -4.31 -12.73
CA LYS A 558 3.42 -4.63 -13.77
C LYS A 558 3.98 -6.06 -13.63
N ALA A 559 4.18 -6.54 -12.40
CA ALA A 559 4.63 -7.91 -12.12
C ALA A 559 3.61 -8.93 -12.64
N VAL A 560 2.35 -8.81 -12.24
CA VAL A 560 1.26 -9.65 -12.76
C VAL A 560 1.11 -9.47 -14.27
N GLY A 561 1.33 -8.27 -14.81
CA GLY A 561 1.38 -8.00 -16.25
C GLY A 561 2.50 -8.74 -17.00
N GLY A 562 3.48 -9.33 -16.30
CA GLY A 562 4.54 -10.19 -16.87
C GLY A 562 5.93 -9.54 -16.91
N VAL A 563 6.14 -8.37 -16.30
CA VAL A 563 7.44 -7.67 -16.39
C VAL A 563 8.61 -8.47 -15.78
N VAL A 564 8.33 -9.30 -14.76
CA VAL A 564 9.34 -10.15 -14.11
C VAL A 564 9.86 -11.22 -15.08
N LEU A 565 8.98 -11.81 -15.89
CA LEU A 565 9.35 -12.76 -16.96
C LEU A 565 10.31 -12.10 -17.96
N ALA A 566 9.99 -10.88 -18.41
CA ALA A 566 10.85 -10.15 -19.33
C ALA A 566 12.23 -9.86 -18.73
N ALA A 567 12.30 -9.50 -17.44
CA ALA A 567 13.59 -9.22 -16.77
C ALA A 567 14.57 -10.41 -16.83
N ILE A 568 14.05 -11.65 -16.81
CA ILE A 568 14.82 -12.89 -16.86
C ILE A 568 15.03 -13.44 -18.28
N GLY A 569 14.56 -12.72 -19.31
CA GLY A 569 14.74 -13.06 -20.73
C GLY A 569 13.58 -13.85 -21.33
N LEU A 570 12.42 -13.92 -20.67
CA LEU A 570 11.18 -14.45 -21.22
C LEU A 570 10.37 -13.27 -21.79
N TRP A 571 10.73 -12.86 -23.00
CA TRP A 571 10.25 -11.64 -23.63
C TRP A 571 8.76 -11.67 -24.03
N TYR A 572 8.19 -10.49 -24.26
CA TYR A 572 6.82 -10.31 -24.74
C TYR A 572 6.62 -10.80 -26.18
N ASP A 573 5.36 -10.95 -26.58
CA ASP A 573 4.94 -11.70 -27.77
C ASP A 573 5.36 -11.04 -29.10
N ASP A 574 5.71 -9.76 -29.06
CA ASP A 574 6.24 -8.98 -30.18
C ASP A 574 7.79 -9.00 -30.25
N TYR A 575 8.47 -9.67 -29.32
CA TYR A 575 9.90 -9.94 -29.41
C TYR A 575 10.17 -11.16 -30.29
N THR A 576 11.06 -11.00 -31.27
CA THR A 576 11.44 -12.03 -32.24
C THR A 576 12.95 -12.24 -32.22
N PRO A 577 13.48 -13.35 -32.77
CA PRO A 577 14.93 -13.53 -32.92
C PRO A 577 15.63 -12.40 -33.71
N SER A 578 14.90 -11.65 -34.54
CA SER A 578 15.42 -10.49 -35.27
C SER A 578 15.34 -9.16 -34.51
N SER A 579 14.71 -9.13 -33.33
CA SER A 579 14.58 -7.91 -32.53
C SER A 579 15.94 -7.45 -32.02
N THR A 580 16.28 -6.19 -32.25
CA THR A 580 17.56 -5.58 -31.81
C THR A 580 17.48 -4.95 -30.43
N ASN A 581 16.27 -4.73 -29.90
CA ASN A 581 16.02 -4.19 -28.57
C ASN A 581 15.04 -5.10 -27.82
N PRO A 582 15.36 -5.54 -26.59
CA PRO A 582 14.43 -6.31 -25.76
C PRO A 582 13.20 -5.52 -25.30
N VAL A 583 13.26 -4.19 -25.27
CA VAL A 583 12.14 -3.31 -24.94
C VAL A 583 11.29 -3.04 -26.18
N THR A 584 10.47 -4.03 -26.52
CA THR A 584 9.48 -3.95 -27.61
C THR A 584 8.29 -3.08 -27.22
N ALA A 585 7.34 -2.89 -28.15
CA ALA A 585 6.18 -2.03 -27.91
C ALA A 585 5.28 -2.58 -26.79
N GLN A 586 5.09 -3.90 -26.69
CA GLN A 586 4.33 -4.50 -25.60
C GLN A 586 5.01 -4.32 -24.24
N LEU A 587 6.31 -4.61 -24.13
CA LEU A 587 7.05 -4.36 -22.88
C LEU A 587 7.06 -2.87 -22.53
N GLY A 588 7.21 -1.99 -23.52
CA GLY A 588 7.14 -0.54 -23.34
C GLY A 588 5.81 -0.06 -22.75
N ARG A 589 4.67 -0.66 -23.15
CA ARG A 589 3.34 -0.36 -22.56
C ARG A 589 3.26 -0.77 -21.09
N VAL A 590 3.80 -1.92 -20.73
CA VAL A 590 3.84 -2.40 -19.34
C VAL A 590 4.75 -1.52 -18.49
N LEU A 591 5.96 -1.21 -18.97
CA LEU A 591 6.88 -0.32 -18.27
C LEU A 591 6.30 1.09 -18.10
N GLY A 592 5.59 1.59 -19.10
CA GLY A 592 4.93 2.90 -19.09
C GLY A 592 3.61 2.96 -18.30
N PHE A 593 3.10 1.83 -17.80
CA PHE A 593 1.87 1.81 -17.01
C PHE A 593 2.02 2.60 -15.71
N ASN A 594 0.97 3.36 -15.34
CA ASN A 594 0.91 4.17 -14.15
C ASN A 594 -0.49 4.07 -13.51
N ALA A 595 -0.54 3.84 -12.20
CA ALA A 595 -1.79 3.69 -11.43
C ALA A 595 -2.43 5.04 -11.04
N GLY A 596 -1.84 6.16 -11.45
CA GLY A 596 -2.35 7.52 -11.26
C GLY A 596 -1.72 8.23 -10.05
N VAL A 597 -1.72 7.59 -8.89
CA VAL A 597 -1.05 8.08 -7.67
C VAL A 597 0.30 7.40 -7.55
N SER A 598 1.38 8.16 -7.46
CA SER A 598 2.75 7.64 -7.52
C SER A 598 3.66 8.05 -6.36
N ALA A 599 3.10 8.79 -5.40
CA ALA A 599 3.77 9.24 -4.19
C ALA A 599 2.70 9.58 -3.13
N ASN A 600 3.13 9.55 -1.88
CA ASN A 600 2.37 10.03 -0.73
C ASN A 600 2.04 11.53 -0.85
N ASP A 601 0.98 11.98 -0.17
CA ASP A 601 0.48 13.35 -0.21
C ASP A 601 1.32 14.35 0.62
N THR A 602 2.29 13.85 1.38
CA THR A 602 3.32 14.60 2.09
C THR A 602 4.72 14.00 1.90
N THR A 603 5.73 14.69 2.42
CA THR A 603 7.12 14.21 2.35
C THR A 603 7.44 13.29 3.52
N PHE A 604 8.21 12.24 3.28
CA PHE A 604 8.83 11.44 4.35
C PHE A 604 9.95 12.21 5.05
N ARG A 605 10.17 11.87 6.33
CA ARG A 605 11.27 12.41 7.13
C ARG A 605 12.58 11.73 6.73
N ILE A 606 13.69 12.46 6.86
CA ILE A 606 15.03 11.97 6.51
C ILE A 606 15.70 11.16 7.63
N SER A 607 15.03 11.01 8.78
CA SER A 607 15.53 10.29 9.95
C SER A 607 14.42 9.48 10.60
N PHE A 608 14.80 8.45 11.37
CA PHE A 608 13.87 7.61 12.11
C PHE A 608 12.82 8.44 12.88
N PRO A 609 11.51 8.12 12.80
CA PRO A 609 10.93 6.90 12.20
C PRO A 609 10.58 6.98 10.70
N TYR A 610 11.08 7.98 9.97
CA TYR A 610 10.87 8.21 8.53
C TYR A 610 9.45 8.56 8.08
N VAL A 611 8.42 8.03 8.73
CA VAL A 611 7.01 8.43 8.55
C VAL A 611 6.75 9.85 9.05
N GLN A 612 5.83 10.58 8.40
CA GLN A 612 5.54 11.97 8.74
C GLN A 612 4.68 12.08 10.02
N THR A 613 4.73 13.24 10.68
CA THR A 613 3.80 13.55 11.78
C THR A 613 2.34 13.41 11.31
N PRO A 614 1.43 12.90 12.14
CA PRO A 614 0.03 12.80 11.80
C PRO A 614 -0.56 14.17 11.52
N TRP A 615 -1.47 14.19 10.56
CA TRP A 615 -2.28 15.33 10.23
C TRP A 615 -3.07 15.82 11.44
N SER A 616 -3.26 17.14 11.52
CA SER A 616 -4.05 17.74 12.59
C SER A 616 -5.53 17.69 12.27
N GLY A 617 -6.37 17.43 13.27
CA GLY A 617 -7.84 17.54 13.15
C GLY A 617 -8.35 18.92 12.73
N THR A 618 -7.50 19.94 12.71
CA THR A 618 -7.86 21.30 12.24
C THR A 618 -7.34 21.63 10.83
N THR A 619 -6.46 20.82 10.25
CA THR A 619 -5.82 21.10 8.95
C THR A 619 -5.96 19.98 7.92
N ALA A 620 -6.20 18.73 8.35
CA ALA A 620 -6.22 17.56 7.48
C ALA A 620 -7.33 17.59 6.43
N GLN A 621 -8.58 17.76 6.86
CA GLN A 621 -9.72 17.66 5.95
C GLN A 621 -10.59 18.90 6.07
N ARG A 622 -10.58 19.72 5.01
CA ARG A 622 -11.71 20.59 4.68
C ARG A 622 -12.62 19.84 3.70
N VAL A 623 -13.08 18.63 4.06
CA VAL A 623 -14.06 17.91 3.23
C VAL A 623 -15.41 18.57 3.43
N ALA A 624 -15.81 19.38 2.45
CA ALA A 624 -17.19 19.76 2.28
C ALA A 624 -17.97 18.54 1.77
N LEU A 625 -19.03 18.17 2.47
CA LEU A 625 -20.07 17.32 1.92
C LEU A 625 -20.62 18.04 0.68
N ALA A 626 -20.27 17.57 -0.50
CA ALA A 626 -20.90 18.02 -1.73
C ALA A 626 -22.36 17.59 -1.70
N GLN A 627 -23.26 18.49 -1.28
CA GLN A 627 -24.68 18.33 -1.51
C GLN A 627 -24.88 18.46 -3.02
N ARG A 628 -25.14 17.34 -3.70
CA ARG A 628 -25.45 17.30 -5.13
C ARG A 628 -26.70 18.15 -5.38
N SER A 629 -26.53 19.35 -5.94
CA SER A 629 -27.59 20.00 -6.70
C SER A 629 -27.40 19.66 -8.18
N ALA A 630 -28.39 18.98 -8.74
CA ALA A 630 -28.41 18.55 -10.13
C ALA A 630 -28.37 19.75 -11.09
N SER A 631 -27.32 19.85 -11.90
CA SER A 631 -27.41 20.37 -13.27
C SER A 631 -26.17 19.95 -14.07
N LEU A 632 -26.39 19.26 -15.20
CA LEU A 632 -25.40 19.01 -16.23
C LEU A 632 -24.86 20.34 -16.77
N GLY A 633 -23.57 20.60 -16.56
CA GLY A 633 -22.89 21.75 -17.14
C GLY A 633 -21.52 21.95 -16.51
N LEU A 634 -20.48 21.55 -17.23
CA LEU A 634 -19.07 21.71 -16.86
C LEU A 634 -18.77 23.12 -16.33
N SER A 635 -18.40 23.22 -15.06
CA SER A 635 -17.72 24.37 -14.46
C SER A 635 -16.62 23.82 -13.53
N PRO A 636 -15.47 24.50 -13.39
CA PRO A 636 -14.38 24.02 -12.55
C PRO A 636 -14.86 23.80 -11.12
N ASN A 637 -14.68 22.58 -10.62
CA ASN A 637 -14.99 22.20 -9.24
C ASN A 637 -14.10 22.99 -8.29
N LEU A 638 -14.61 24.11 -7.78
CA LEU A 638 -14.00 24.88 -6.70
C LEU A 638 -14.26 24.15 -5.38
N THR A 639 -13.22 23.98 -4.55
CA THR A 639 -13.42 23.52 -3.17
C THR A 639 -13.66 24.73 -2.27
N VAL A 640 -14.85 24.73 -1.67
CA VAL A 640 -15.51 25.70 -0.77
C VAL A 640 -14.77 26.99 -0.40
N ALA A 641 -15.42 28.10 -0.75
CA ALA A 641 -15.28 29.41 -0.14
C ALA A 641 -15.79 29.41 1.33
N GLN A 642 -14.92 29.62 2.33
CA GLN A 642 -15.32 29.92 3.71
C GLN A 642 -14.97 31.37 4.04
N ALA A 643 -15.90 32.10 4.65
CA ALA A 643 -15.65 33.45 5.13
C ALA A 643 -15.25 33.39 6.62
N PHE A 644 -14.05 33.88 6.96
CA PHE A 644 -13.60 33.97 8.35
C PHE A 644 -12.96 35.34 8.64
N PRO A 645 -13.29 36.00 9.76
CA PRO A 645 -14.36 35.65 10.72
C PRO A 645 -15.76 35.76 10.09
N ASN A 646 -16.73 34.99 10.60
CA ASN A 646 -18.15 35.08 10.26
C ASN A 646 -18.99 34.50 11.42
N PRO A 647 -19.77 35.32 12.16
CA PRO A 647 -20.00 36.75 11.96
C PRO A 647 -18.74 37.61 12.10
N PHE A 648 -18.72 38.80 11.50
CA PHE A 648 -17.58 39.72 11.52
C PHE A 648 -17.98 41.16 11.81
N VAL A 649 -17.05 41.95 12.36
CA VAL A 649 -17.25 43.38 12.67
C VAL A 649 -16.60 44.26 11.60
N ASP A 650 -15.27 44.17 11.45
CA ASP A 650 -14.50 45.07 10.57
C ASP A 650 -14.19 44.49 9.19
N ARG A 651 -13.95 43.18 9.10
CA ARG A 651 -13.61 42.50 7.83
C ARG A 651 -13.88 41.00 7.91
N THR A 652 -14.08 40.38 6.76
CA THR A 652 -14.12 38.92 6.60
C THR A 652 -13.27 38.50 5.40
N THR A 653 -12.58 37.37 5.50
CA THR A 653 -11.76 36.83 4.41
C THR A 653 -12.41 35.58 3.85
N LEU A 654 -12.66 35.58 2.55
CA LEU A 654 -13.12 34.44 1.80
C LEU A 654 -11.93 33.58 1.36
N HIS A 655 -11.85 32.35 1.86
CA HIS A 655 -10.81 31.37 1.52
C HIS A 655 -11.39 30.33 0.57
N PHE A 656 -10.79 30.12 -0.60
CA PHE A 656 -11.23 29.14 -1.59
C PHE A 656 -10.05 28.43 -2.26
N GLU A 657 -10.26 27.22 -2.77
CA GLU A 657 -9.21 26.43 -3.43
C GLU A 657 -9.57 26.11 -4.88
N LEU A 658 -8.59 26.34 -5.76
CA LEU A 658 -8.72 26.11 -7.19
C LEU A 658 -7.94 24.87 -7.65
N PRO A 659 -8.57 23.92 -8.36
CA PRO A 659 -7.89 22.72 -8.87
C PRO A 659 -6.93 23.03 -10.01
N THR A 660 -7.13 24.14 -10.72
CA THR A 660 -6.25 24.66 -11.78
C THR A 660 -6.28 26.18 -11.76
N ARG A 661 -5.26 26.84 -12.33
CA ARG A 661 -5.22 28.30 -12.47
C ARG A 661 -6.48 28.82 -13.18
N GLY A 662 -7.13 29.85 -12.63
CA GLY A 662 -8.39 30.37 -13.18
C GLY A 662 -8.63 31.84 -12.86
N THR A 663 -9.60 32.44 -13.55
CA THR A 663 -9.98 33.86 -13.37
C THR A 663 -11.35 33.94 -12.72
N LEU A 664 -11.49 34.70 -11.63
CA LEU A 664 -12.73 34.79 -10.86
C LEU A 664 -13.08 36.23 -10.46
N SER A 665 -14.38 36.46 -10.25
CA SER A 665 -14.94 37.69 -9.68
C SER A 665 -15.63 37.38 -8.35
N LEU A 666 -15.48 38.23 -7.33
CA LEU A 666 -16.17 38.12 -6.05
C LEU A 666 -17.08 39.34 -5.85
N VAL A 667 -18.37 39.09 -5.67
CA VAL A 667 -19.40 40.10 -5.48
C VAL A 667 -20.11 39.88 -4.15
N ILE A 668 -20.36 40.95 -3.41
CA ILE A 668 -21.17 40.92 -2.20
C ILE A 668 -22.53 41.54 -2.51
N SER A 669 -23.61 40.87 -2.12
CA SER A 669 -24.99 41.35 -2.26
C SER A 669 -25.70 41.32 -0.91
N ASP A 670 -26.68 42.20 -0.71
CA ASP A 670 -27.57 42.14 0.46
C ASP A 670 -28.64 41.05 0.29
N ALA A 671 -29.46 40.83 1.32
CA ALA A 671 -30.50 39.81 1.34
C ALA A 671 -31.59 40.00 0.24
N THR A 672 -31.68 41.18 -0.37
CA THR A 672 -32.60 41.45 -1.50
C THR A 672 -31.96 41.14 -2.87
N GLY A 673 -30.70 40.71 -2.88
CA GLY A 673 -29.93 40.45 -4.10
C GLY A 673 -29.29 41.71 -4.70
N ARG A 674 -29.44 42.88 -4.07
CA ARG A 674 -28.79 44.11 -4.53
C ARG A 674 -27.30 44.04 -4.24
N ARG A 675 -26.47 44.30 -5.24
CA ARG A 675 -25.01 44.32 -5.12
C ARG A 675 -24.53 45.46 -4.22
N VAL A 676 -23.76 45.11 -3.20
CA VAL A 676 -23.20 46.02 -2.18
C VAL A 676 -21.72 46.26 -2.41
N ALA A 677 -20.97 45.26 -2.90
CA ALA A 677 -19.55 45.42 -3.23
C ALA A 677 -19.10 44.48 -4.36
N THR A 678 -18.03 44.85 -5.06
CA THR A 678 -17.24 43.93 -5.90
C THR A 678 -15.83 43.90 -5.34
N VAL A 679 -15.46 42.78 -4.71
CA VAL A 679 -14.19 42.61 -3.98
C VAL A 679 -13.07 42.25 -4.96
N ALA A 680 -13.39 41.50 -5.99
CA ALA A 680 -12.50 41.21 -7.10
C ALA A 680 -13.32 41.14 -8.39
N LYS A 681 -12.76 41.64 -9.50
CA LYS A 681 -13.35 41.50 -10.83
C LYS A 681 -12.32 40.92 -11.76
N ASP A 682 -12.65 39.77 -12.34
CA ASP A 682 -11.87 39.04 -13.33
C ASP A 682 -10.38 38.90 -12.93
N LYS A 683 -10.15 38.58 -11.65
CA LYS A 683 -8.81 38.43 -11.09
C LYS A 683 -8.29 37.02 -11.32
N ALA A 684 -7.06 36.90 -11.81
CA ALA A 684 -6.39 35.62 -11.97
C ALA A 684 -5.90 35.08 -10.61
N PHE A 685 -6.13 33.79 -10.36
CA PHE A 685 -5.73 33.06 -9.17
C PHE A 685 -4.92 31.83 -9.54
N ALA A 686 -3.94 31.48 -8.70
CA ALA A 686 -3.12 30.29 -8.90
C ALA A 686 -3.89 29.02 -8.53
N GLN A 687 -3.41 27.87 -9.01
CA GLN A 687 -3.85 26.57 -8.49
C GLN A 687 -3.50 26.48 -6.99
N GLY A 688 -4.38 25.87 -6.19
CA GLY A 688 -4.26 25.77 -4.74
C GLY A 688 -5.08 26.82 -3.98
N VAL A 689 -4.67 27.10 -2.75
CA VAL A 689 -5.42 27.96 -1.81
C VAL A 689 -5.28 29.43 -2.16
N ASN A 690 -6.40 30.16 -2.18
CA ASN A 690 -6.47 31.57 -2.46
C ASN A 690 -7.39 32.29 -1.46
N GLU A 691 -7.16 33.60 -1.28
CA GLU A 691 -7.89 34.42 -0.31
C GLU A 691 -8.33 35.76 -0.90
N LEU A 692 -9.52 36.21 -0.50
CA LEU A 692 -10.06 37.54 -0.80
C LEU A 692 -10.71 38.14 0.44
N THR A 693 -10.17 39.26 0.92
CA THR A 693 -10.72 39.98 2.07
C THR A 693 -11.72 41.04 1.64
N TRP A 694 -12.89 41.04 2.29
CA TRP A 694 -13.85 42.14 2.22
C TRP A 694 -13.83 42.94 3.51
N THR A 695 -13.64 44.25 3.37
CA THR A 695 -13.81 45.26 4.42
C THR A 695 -15.00 46.15 4.01
N PRO A 696 -16.17 46.05 4.67
CA PRO A 696 -17.33 46.84 4.30
C PRO A 696 -17.10 48.35 4.53
N GLY A 697 -17.68 49.17 3.65
CA GLY A 697 -17.69 50.63 3.83
C GLY A 697 -18.60 51.06 4.98
N ARG A 698 -18.51 52.35 5.37
CA ARG A 698 -19.32 52.94 6.44
C ARG A 698 -20.83 52.88 6.16
N ASP A 699 -21.21 52.84 4.88
CA ASP A 699 -22.62 52.86 4.43
C ASP A 699 -23.27 51.46 4.37
N VAL A 700 -22.52 50.41 4.71
CA VAL A 700 -23.02 49.04 4.78
C VAL A 700 -23.55 48.80 6.19
N ALA A 701 -24.82 48.47 6.37
CA ALA A 701 -25.40 48.24 7.72
C ALA A 701 -24.99 46.86 8.29
N PRO A 702 -25.06 46.64 9.62
CA PRO A 702 -25.10 45.29 10.19
C PRO A 702 -26.22 44.46 9.57
N GLY A 703 -25.99 43.17 9.36
CA GLY A 703 -26.97 42.29 8.71
C GLY A 703 -26.36 41.16 7.88
N GLN A 704 -27.24 40.45 7.17
CA GLN A 704 -26.86 39.31 6.33
C GLN A 704 -26.54 39.74 4.90
N TYR A 705 -25.46 39.19 4.38
CA TYR A 705 -24.99 39.39 3.01
C TYR A 705 -24.63 38.04 2.37
N ILE A 706 -24.56 38.04 1.04
CA ILE A 706 -24.17 36.88 0.25
C ILE A 706 -22.92 37.24 -0.55
N ALA A 707 -21.82 36.55 -0.27
CA ALA A 707 -20.60 36.59 -1.06
C ALA A 707 -20.70 35.56 -2.19
N THR A 708 -20.73 36.02 -3.45
CA THR A 708 -20.88 35.18 -4.64
C THR A 708 -19.62 35.25 -5.50
N LEU A 709 -19.05 34.08 -5.78
CA LEU A 709 -17.91 33.91 -6.65
C LEU A 709 -18.38 33.52 -8.06
N TYR A 710 -17.86 34.22 -9.07
CA TYR A 710 -18.20 34.03 -10.47
C TYR A 710 -16.98 33.66 -11.29
N ASN A 711 -17.19 32.85 -12.33
CA ASN A 711 -16.28 32.65 -13.45
C ASN A 711 -17.00 33.14 -14.71
N GLY A 712 -16.61 34.31 -15.22
CA GLY A 712 -17.38 35.02 -16.25
C GLY A 712 -18.79 35.35 -15.73
N SER A 713 -19.82 34.87 -16.43
CA SER A 713 -21.23 35.03 -16.04
C SER A 713 -21.78 33.89 -15.18
N THR A 714 -21.00 32.83 -14.94
CA THR A 714 -21.45 31.65 -14.21
C THR A 714 -21.16 31.79 -12.72
N VAL A 715 -22.18 31.56 -11.89
CA VAL A 715 -22.00 31.45 -10.43
C VAL A 715 -21.26 30.16 -10.12
N VAL A 716 -20.11 30.27 -9.47
CA VAL A 716 -19.31 29.14 -9.02
C VAL A 716 -19.71 28.73 -7.61
N GLN A 717 -19.88 29.70 -6.71
CA GLN A 717 -20.30 29.44 -5.33
C GLN A 717 -20.90 30.68 -4.68
N SER A 718 -21.79 30.50 -3.71
CA SER A 718 -22.28 31.55 -2.81
C SER A 718 -22.08 31.18 -1.35
N VAL A 719 -21.74 32.16 -0.52
CA VAL A 719 -21.50 32.00 0.93
C VAL A 719 -22.26 33.09 1.67
N ARG A 720 -23.04 32.69 2.68
CA ARG A 720 -23.69 33.65 3.59
C ARG A 720 -22.66 34.20 4.57
N ILE A 721 -22.60 35.51 4.69
CA ILE A 721 -21.77 36.23 5.65
C ILE A 721 -22.63 37.19 6.48
N GLU A 722 -22.27 37.35 7.75
CA GLU A 722 -23.05 38.11 8.72
C GLU A 722 -22.18 39.20 9.34
N ARG A 723 -22.59 40.45 9.17
CA ARG A 723 -21.92 41.61 9.78
C ARG A 723 -22.62 41.97 11.08
N GLN A 724 -21.86 42.10 12.16
CA GLN A 724 -22.33 42.58 13.47
C GLN A 724 -22.33 44.10 13.58
#